data_AF-A0A0M4DB40-F1
#
_entry.id   AF-A0A0M4DB40-F1
#
_cell.length_a   1.000
_cell.length_b   1.000
_cell.length_c   1.000
_cell.angle_alpha   90.00
_cell.angle_beta   90.00
_cell.angle_gamma   90.00
#
_symmetry.space_group_name_H-M   'P 1'
#
loop_
_entity.id
_entity.type
_entity.pdbx_description
1 polymer ?
#
loop_
_entity_poly.entity_id
_entity_poly.type
_entity_poly.pdbx_seq_one_letter_code
_entity_poly.pdbx_strand_id
1 'polypeptide(L)'
;MPQWRRKPIPHKKPMTAKRLMNPVPDVYFDSRTLDSFRTGYKSDTLPTRTVTVKTGQKALFDKETGEILGNIPSKIFYDVYGVDVPTEISPTLVSLGEGGMARQNVVVIYTIQPEGASPAGYVAASAHIDLFSVDSTGEDNWEDFLVGQATTGRGTAQWTKGKVFDPNRKYFVQTVLNRGSDAEIRGERVPLPTLLADLDIDSDNNAGWKPDGTHNLPKRDTLEDQIEDQVGRPGKVLKANLVDTDGDKVPGYADGIDRNGQEGDGASEPFYPLVFELGGSVFDPARATVSFQYAGSNPAGVEKVVSADETVSYTLAPGALRLWIKDGQFSRKVADIAQGGDYVVPDKAYPLSWFEPVAGPKGWTLFVEGVRGVTGAEEKKITLTVDPDGEGPLAAVEGDLVLVTSIFAGLVPDYNHDRIIDEEDRARAAQGDIYYFWINDDDDEGETGGDDIPLPAMSSQESRRDCDNFRIDGVRDLIDFFPVALDIKTLLGIFQPNVYEYRLKAATENLKVVFPELTTETVENYLIDVETARTVALKQTFPVPQDKWPTNGAYNIAARQGLSTMLTTASTQDASSVVLLEGVKSGQASLVLEVFDPSGNKVFSNSLNLSLDGVEQMFRHKNLIQFALPDLSPQPPEPGTEWGELDRLDVPLNCPDKECLDVLDEDFIFVHGYNVDGQQARGWQSEMFKRLFRSGLRSRFWGVTWYGSKTQQLNMFTINFRINARNALHTAPNFRNFLNDNMQGKSSIASHSLGNMLTASALLDPGEPLTASIGNVFMIDTAVALEAFTGEIEGGGDPDCPGGPRCPGTDVIYAGEDASSVSSAANPMINPKWYDYEKKLGSSEWYKHFDAELSIGGKPDARRSLTLRGRYADLNKIGATFYNFYSSGEEVLGTHYGDLAAFENGSEFVVDGGRNAWTLQEKLKGRMWFGLGSSNYGGWSFASPYVVVTSTGTISYLNNAMPLAIANQLTPTQLRTQPFFGLGQASPLTEPGGSDWAEIHRDQLLAEAIPAITLPSGGPGGKDMDIKLFDKNVFNMQDTFTSGWPQVRIDKGDTRWKHSDLRNVAYLYVYKIFKKMANSMGVTQ
;
A
#
# COMPACT_ATOMS: atom_id res chain seq x y z
N MET A 1 -71.31 9.29 19.00
CA MET A 1 -72.42 10.26 19.18
C MET A 1 -71.82 11.59 19.64
N PRO A 2 -72.43 12.75 19.36
CA PRO A 2 -73.19 13.19 18.18
C PRO A 2 -72.17 13.90 17.22
N GLN A 3 -72.31 15.02 16.49
CA GLN A 3 -73.37 15.94 15.97
C GLN A 3 -73.11 16.09 14.43
N TRP A 4 -74.00 16.47 13.50
CA TRP A 4 -75.04 17.52 13.36
C TRP A 4 -74.48 18.96 13.20
N ARG A 5 -74.68 19.74 12.13
CA ARG A 5 -75.43 19.62 10.85
C ARG A 5 -74.81 20.50 9.74
N ARG A 6 -74.86 20.06 8.47
CA ARG A 6 -75.22 20.90 7.30
C ARG A 6 -75.64 20.06 6.07
N LYS A 7 -76.48 20.66 5.21
CA LYS A 7 -77.00 20.26 3.88
C LYS A 7 -77.46 21.58 3.19
N PRO A 8 -77.61 21.70 1.85
CA PRO A 8 -78.21 20.72 0.94
C PRO A 8 -77.42 20.45 -0.36
N ILE A 9 -78.07 19.82 -1.34
CA ILE A 9 -77.58 19.33 -2.64
C ILE A 9 -78.09 20.25 -3.77
N PRO A 10 -77.40 20.34 -4.93
CA PRO A 10 -78.10 20.13 -6.21
C PRO A 10 -77.36 19.17 -7.17
N HIS A 11 -78.00 18.85 -8.31
CA HIS A 11 -77.68 17.68 -9.16
C HIS A 11 -76.81 17.96 -10.40
N LYS A 12 -76.16 16.86 -10.87
CA LYS A 12 -75.91 16.43 -12.27
C LYS A 12 -75.74 17.49 -13.37
N LYS A 13 -74.70 17.29 -14.20
CA LYS A 13 -74.83 17.30 -15.67
C LYS A 13 -73.79 16.36 -16.32
N PRO A 14 -74.15 15.57 -17.35
CA PRO A 14 -73.16 15.00 -18.26
C PRO A 14 -72.63 16.09 -19.20
N MET A 15 -71.38 15.99 -19.64
CA MET A 15 -70.82 16.97 -20.58
C MET A 15 -71.33 16.74 -22.01
N THR A 16 -71.67 17.85 -22.67
CA THR A 16 -72.17 17.89 -24.05
C THR A 16 -71.03 18.01 -25.07
N ALA A 17 -71.20 17.37 -26.24
CA ALA A 17 -70.38 17.65 -27.41
C ALA A 17 -70.38 19.15 -27.74
N LYS A 18 -69.19 19.74 -27.91
CA LYS A 18 -69.03 21.08 -28.47
C LYS A 18 -69.33 21.09 -29.97
N ARG A 19 -69.44 22.30 -30.51
CA ARG A 19 -70.16 22.62 -31.75
C ARG A 19 -69.66 23.95 -32.28
N LEU A 20 -69.49 24.02 -33.60
CA LEU A 20 -68.96 25.18 -34.32
C LEU A 20 -69.69 26.50 -33.99
N MET A 21 -68.94 27.59 -34.00
CA MET A 21 -69.38 28.94 -33.63
C MET A 21 -68.94 29.95 -34.69
N ASN A 22 -69.88 30.52 -35.45
CA ASN A 22 -69.64 31.72 -36.24
C ASN A 22 -70.41 32.91 -35.64
N PRO A 23 -69.79 34.10 -35.51
CA PRO A 23 -70.51 35.34 -35.19
C PRO A 23 -71.24 35.87 -36.44
N VAL A 24 -72.48 36.29 -36.29
CA VAL A 24 -73.25 36.99 -37.33
C VAL A 24 -73.67 38.37 -36.80
N PRO A 25 -73.53 39.48 -37.56
CA PRO A 25 -73.92 40.81 -37.10
C PRO A 25 -75.43 40.93 -36.87
N ASP A 26 -75.81 41.40 -35.68
CA ASP A 26 -77.21 41.62 -35.28
C ASP A 26 -77.62 43.06 -35.66
N VAL A 27 -78.58 43.20 -36.59
CA VAL A 27 -78.89 44.50 -37.24
C VAL A 27 -80.36 44.84 -37.10
N TYR A 28 -80.67 45.76 -36.19
CA TYR A 28 -82.01 46.32 -36.02
C TYR A 28 -82.49 47.07 -37.28
N PHE A 29 -83.80 46.98 -37.53
CA PHE A 29 -84.49 47.41 -38.75
C PHE A 29 -85.58 48.42 -38.38
N ASP A 30 -85.67 49.54 -39.10
CA ASP A 30 -86.79 50.48 -38.91
C ASP A 30 -87.98 50.07 -39.80
N SER A 31 -89.01 49.53 -39.15
CA SER A 31 -90.26 49.09 -39.79
C SER A 31 -91.06 50.21 -40.47
N ARG A 32 -90.66 51.49 -40.32
CA ARG A 32 -91.27 52.63 -41.03
C ARG A 32 -90.54 53.06 -42.30
N THR A 33 -89.24 52.76 -42.44
CA THR A 33 -88.43 53.15 -43.62
C THR A 33 -87.99 51.95 -44.47
N LEU A 34 -88.11 50.73 -43.95
CA LEU A 34 -87.68 49.48 -44.58
C LEU A 34 -86.16 49.40 -44.87
N ASP A 35 -85.35 50.15 -44.13
CA ASP A 35 -83.89 50.06 -44.15
C ASP A 35 -83.30 49.70 -42.78
N SER A 36 -82.08 49.18 -42.83
CA SER A 36 -81.11 49.02 -41.75
C SER A 36 -80.65 50.37 -41.17
N PHE A 37 -80.52 50.46 -39.84
CA PHE A 37 -79.83 51.59 -39.21
C PHE A 37 -78.32 51.56 -39.54
N ARG A 38 -77.88 52.39 -40.50
CA ARG A 38 -76.47 52.47 -40.95
C ARG A 38 -75.67 53.66 -40.40
N THR A 39 -76.29 54.51 -39.58
CA THR A 39 -75.65 55.69 -38.99
C THR A 39 -75.85 55.70 -37.47
N GLY A 40 -74.75 55.76 -36.72
CA GLY A 40 -74.75 55.79 -35.25
C GLY A 40 -73.79 54.78 -34.61
N TYR A 41 -73.55 53.65 -35.27
CA TYR A 41 -72.58 52.63 -34.83
C TYR A 41 -71.22 52.86 -35.48
N LYS A 42 -70.14 52.74 -34.69
CA LYS A 42 -68.82 52.38 -35.23
C LYS A 42 -68.82 50.86 -35.47
N SER A 43 -67.98 50.39 -36.38
CA SER A 43 -67.74 48.96 -36.66
C SER A 43 -67.53 48.14 -35.39
N ASP A 44 -66.81 48.74 -34.46
CA ASP A 44 -66.22 48.19 -33.24
C ASP A 44 -67.26 47.86 -32.14
N THR A 45 -68.55 48.15 -32.35
CA THR A 45 -69.61 47.96 -31.34
C THR A 45 -70.91 47.33 -31.86
N LEU A 46 -70.90 46.69 -33.03
CA LEU A 46 -72.05 45.89 -33.49
C LEU A 46 -72.21 44.64 -32.60
N PRO A 47 -73.40 44.38 -32.02
CA PRO A 47 -73.67 43.12 -31.36
C PRO A 47 -73.55 41.97 -32.37
N THR A 48 -72.85 40.90 -32.00
CA THR A 48 -72.79 39.67 -32.78
C THR A 48 -73.52 38.55 -32.05
N ARG A 49 -74.27 37.73 -32.79
CA ARG A 49 -74.90 36.51 -32.26
C ARG A 49 -74.20 35.26 -32.80
N THR A 50 -73.91 34.32 -31.91
CA THR A 50 -73.31 33.03 -32.26
C THR A 50 -74.35 32.13 -32.92
N VAL A 51 -74.00 31.51 -34.04
CA VAL A 51 -74.85 30.54 -34.72
C VAL A 51 -74.06 29.28 -35.04
N THR A 52 -74.67 28.11 -34.82
CA THR A 52 -74.03 26.79 -34.97
C THR A 52 -74.56 26.03 -36.18
N VAL A 53 -73.65 25.66 -37.07
CA VAL A 53 -73.84 24.73 -38.19
C VAL A 53 -72.97 23.49 -38.01
N LYS A 54 -73.28 22.39 -38.71
CA LYS A 54 -72.38 21.23 -38.80
C LYS A 54 -71.39 21.39 -39.94
N THR A 55 -70.24 20.73 -39.84
CA THR A 55 -69.24 20.61 -40.91
C THR A 55 -69.88 20.17 -42.23
N GLY A 56 -69.59 20.87 -43.33
CA GLY A 56 -70.18 20.60 -44.65
C GLY A 56 -71.68 20.89 -44.81
N GLN A 57 -72.40 21.26 -43.74
CA GLN A 57 -73.82 21.60 -43.82
C GLN A 57 -73.99 23.07 -44.25
N LYS A 58 -74.64 23.28 -45.40
CA LYS A 58 -75.27 24.57 -45.70
C LYS A 58 -76.52 24.76 -44.84
N ALA A 59 -76.68 25.93 -44.23
CA ALA A 59 -77.91 26.32 -43.56
C ALA A 59 -78.35 27.72 -44.00
N LEU A 60 -79.67 27.90 -44.12
CA LEU A 60 -80.31 29.18 -44.38
C LEU A 60 -80.92 29.68 -43.07
N PHE A 61 -80.72 30.96 -42.77
CA PHE A 61 -81.19 31.62 -41.55
C PHE A 61 -82.16 32.74 -41.90
N ASP A 62 -83.22 32.89 -41.12
CA ASP A 62 -84.03 34.11 -41.14
C ASP A 62 -83.31 35.26 -40.41
N LYS A 63 -83.50 36.50 -40.88
CA LYS A 63 -82.79 37.67 -40.34
C LYS A 63 -83.48 38.30 -39.11
N GLU A 64 -84.79 38.09 -38.92
CA GLU A 64 -85.57 38.73 -37.85
C GLU A 64 -85.71 37.85 -36.60
N THR A 65 -85.73 36.53 -36.80
CA THR A 65 -85.87 35.50 -35.76
C THR A 65 -84.59 34.69 -35.58
N GLY A 66 -83.92 34.36 -36.69
CA GLY A 66 -82.71 33.56 -36.69
C GLY A 66 -82.91 32.09 -36.29
N GLU A 67 -84.09 31.54 -36.56
CA GLU A 67 -84.29 30.08 -36.61
C GLU A 67 -83.82 29.50 -37.96
N ILE A 68 -83.60 28.18 -38.00
CA ILE A 68 -83.24 27.45 -39.22
C ILE A 68 -84.55 27.08 -39.94
N LEU A 69 -84.90 27.81 -41.00
CA LEU A 69 -86.20 27.64 -41.68
C LEU A 69 -86.18 26.61 -42.81
N GLY A 70 -87.19 25.72 -42.79
CA GLY A 70 -87.46 24.75 -43.84
C GLY A 70 -88.32 25.33 -44.97
N ASN A 71 -87.68 25.88 -46.00
CA ASN A 71 -88.21 26.25 -47.33
C ASN A 71 -89.19 27.44 -47.46
N ILE A 72 -89.13 28.05 -48.66
CA ILE A 72 -89.96 29.12 -49.26
C ILE A 72 -89.89 30.52 -48.57
N PRO A 73 -90.10 31.66 -49.29
CA PRO A 73 -88.93 32.36 -49.84
C PRO A 73 -88.85 33.88 -49.55
N SER A 74 -87.76 34.49 -50.05
CA SER A 74 -87.57 35.95 -50.28
C SER A 74 -87.34 36.88 -49.06
N LYS A 75 -86.25 36.63 -48.32
CA LYS A 75 -85.43 37.69 -47.70
C LYS A 75 -83.96 37.47 -48.08
N ILE A 76 -83.08 38.44 -47.82
CA ILE A 76 -81.65 38.34 -48.20
C ILE A 76 -80.97 37.24 -47.37
N PHE A 77 -80.44 36.22 -48.04
CA PHE A 77 -79.80 35.06 -47.42
C PHE A 77 -78.27 35.24 -47.34
N TYR A 78 -77.65 34.66 -46.31
CA TYR A 78 -76.21 34.44 -46.22
C TYR A 78 -75.91 32.95 -46.43
N ASP A 79 -74.97 32.64 -47.34
CA ASP A 79 -74.52 31.27 -47.62
C ASP A 79 -73.44 30.90 -46.58
N VAL A 80 -73.84 30.30 -45.45
CA VAL A 80 -72.91 29.92 -44.36
C VAL A 80 -72.44 28.48 -44.54
N TYR A 81 -71.13 28.27 -44.60
CA TYR A 81 -70.48 26.96 -44.67
C TYR A 81 -69.90 26.59 -43.30
N GLY A 82 -70.27 25.43 -42.77
CA GLY A 82 -69.58 24.85 -41.62
C GLY A 82 -68.22 24.30 -42.04
N VAL A 83 -67.15 24.96 -41.60
CA VAL A 83 -65.75 24.52 -41.75
C VAL A 83 -65.27 24.05 -40.39
N ASP A 84 -64.61 22.89 -40.34
CA ASP A 84 -64.06 22.32 -39.12
C ASP A 84 -62.57 22.08 -39.30
N VAL A 85 -61.82 22.13 -38.20
CA VAL A 85 -60.36 22.03 -38.24
C VAL A 85 -59.82 21.13 -37.11
N PRO A 86 -60.09 19.80 -37.16
CA PRO A 86 -59.41 18.82 -36.33
C PRO A 86 -57.91 19.07 -36.29
N THR A 87 -57.38 19.22 -35.08
CA THR A 87 -55.99 19.61 -34.82
C THR A 87 -55.39 18.61 -33.82
N GLU A 88 -54.22 18.07 -34.17
CA GLU A 88 -53.48 17.03 -33.45
C GLU A 88 -52.08 17.57 -33.12
N ILE A 89 -51.42 17.04 -32.08
CA ILE A 89 -50.07 17.45 -31.68
C ILE A 89 -49.18 16.21 -31.55
N SER A 90 -47.94 16.31 -32.05
CA SER A 90 -46.90 15.30 -31.92
C SER A 90 -45.58 15.95 -31.46
N PRO A 91 -44.97 15.52 -30.34
CA PRO A 91 -45.46 14.50 -29.41
C PRO A 91 -46.72 14.96 -28.66
N THR A 92 -47.47 14.00 -28.08
CA THR A 92 -48.68 14.29 -27.28
C THR A 92 -48.36 14.82 -25.89
N LEU A 93 -47.12 14.66 -25.44
CA LEU A 93 -46.52 15.29 -24.27
C LEU A 93 -45.16 15.85 -24.70
N VAL A 94 -44.93 17.14 -24.48
CA VAL A 94 -43.64 17.77 -24.77
C VAL A 94 -42.73 17.63 -23.54
N SER A 95 -41.66 16.87 -23.68
CA SER A 95 -40.59 16.85 -22.68
C SER A 95 -39.82 18.17 -22.76
N LEU A 96 -39.68 18.86 -21.64
CA LEU A 96 -38.82 20.02 -21.46
C LEU A 96 -37.58 19.59 -20.68
N GLY A 97 -36.43 20.17 -21.02
CA GLY A 97 -35.26 20.19 -20.15
C GLY A 97 -34.94 21.60 -19.66
N GLU A 98 -33.68 21.85 -19.36
CA GLU A 98 -33.11 23.10 -18.83
C GLU A 98 -33.67 24.36 -19.50
N GLY A 99 -33.86 25.41 -18.69
CA GLY A 99 -34.54 26.63 -19.10
C GLY A 99 -36.00 26.46 -19.59
N GLY A 100 -36.57 25.25 -19.52
CA GLY A 100 -37.86 24.91 -20.13
C GLY A 100 -37.78 24.62 -21.64
N MET A 101 -36.62 24.20 -22.16
CA MET A 101 -36.42 23.93 -23.59
C MET A 101 -37.04 22.60 -24.03
N ALA A 102 -37.91 22.62 -25.05
CA ALA A 102 -38.48 21.40 -25.62
C ALA A 102 -37.40 20.46 -26.19
N ARG A 103 -37.31 19.23 -25.66
CA ARG A 103 -36.31 18.21 -26.02
C ARG A 103 -36.55 17.60 -27.41
N GLN A 104 -37.76 17.73 -27.99
CA GLN A 104 -38.13 17.31 -29.34
C GLN A 104 -38.79 18.44 -30.17
N ASN A 105 -38.99 18.22 -31.48
CA ASN A 105 -39.81 19.12 -32.31
C ASN A 105 -41.30 19.00 -31.94
N VAL A 106 -41.99 20.13 -31.75
CA VAL A 106 -43.43 20.18 -31.47
C VAL A 106 -44.19 20.44 -32.76
N VAL A 107 -44.75 19.38 -33.36
CA VAL A 107 -45.48 19.43 -34.63
C VAL A 107 -46.98 19.50 -34.36
N VAL A 108 -47.63 20.54 -34.88
CA VAL A 108 -49.09 20.68 -34.90
C VAL A 108 -49.60 20.29 -36.28
N ILE A 109 -50.47 19.30 -36.32
CA ILE A 109 -51.09 18.77 -37.54
C ILE A 109 -52.54 19.23 -37.56
N TYR A 110 -53.02 19.79 -38.66
CA TYR A 110 -54.39 20.29 -38.76
C TYR A 110 -55.03 19.83 -40.08
N THR A 111 -56.34 19.57 -40.06
CA THR A 111 -57.09 19.09 -41.24
C THR A 111 -58.29 20.00 -41.51
N ILE A 112 -58.25 20.74 -42.59
CA ILE A 112 -59.32 21.67 -43.01
C ILE A 112 -60.45 20.87 -43.68
N GLN A 113 -61.62 20.81 -43.03
CA GLN A 113 -62.79 20.07 -43.49
C GLN A 113 -63.94 20.99 -43.92
N PRO A 114 -64.74 20.65 -44.96
CA PRO A 114 -64.65 19.44 -45.79
C PRO A 114 -63.38 19.42 -46.67
N GLU A 115 -62.77 18.24 -46.78
CA GLU A 115 -61.48 18.06 -47.45
C GLU A 115 -61.62 18.07 -48.98
N GLY A 116 -60.51 18.44 -49.65
CA GLY A 116 -60.41 18.49 -51.10
C GLY A 116 -60.24 19.91 -51.65
N ALA A 117 -60.07 20.02 -52.96
CA ALA A 117 -60.04 21.31 -53.65
C ALA A 117 -61.46 21.82 -53.95
N SER A 118 -61.60 23.14 -54.16
CA SER A 118 -62.82 23.73 -54.69
C SER A 118 -63.20 23.07 -56.03
N PRO A 119 -64.49 22.74 -56.28
CA PRO A 119 -65.67 23.10 -55.50
C PRO A 119 -66.12 22.07 -54.44
N ALA A 120 -65.33 21.02 -54.19
CA ALA A 120 -65.72 19.91 -53.31
C ALA A 120 -65.30 20.10 -51.85
N GLY A 121 -64.13 20.69 -51.61
CA GLY A 121 -63.59 21.00 -50.27
C GLY A 121 -63.34 22.48 -50.03
N TYR A 122 -63.06 22.84 -48.77
CA TYR A 122 -62.84 24.22 -48.35
C TYR A 122 -61.40 24.69 -48.64
N VAL A 123 -61.28 25.93 -49.12
CA VAL A 123 -60.00 26.58 -49.44
C VAL A 123 -59.89 27.85 -48.59
N ALA A 124 -58.92 27.87 -47.67
CA ALA A 124 -58.59 29.04 -46.89
C ALA A 124 -57.66 29.99 -47.67
N ALA A 125 -57.73 31.29 -47.35
CA ALA A 125 -56.77 32.29 -47.82
C ALA A 125 -55.45 32.23 -47.03
N SER A 126 -55.49 31.77 -45.78
CA SER A 126 -54.33 31.53 -44.93
C SER A 126 -54.66 30.52 -43.84
N ALA A 127 -53.64 29.85 -43.30
CA ALA A 127 -53.74 28.96 -42.14
C ALA A 127 -52.60 29.29 -41.17
N HIS A 128 -52.91 29.48 -39.89
CA HIS A 128 -51.97 29.80 -38.83
C HIS A 128 -52.26 28.96 -37.59
N ILE A 129 -51.25 28.71 -36.77
CA ILE A 129 -51.41 28.12 -35.43
C ILE A 129 -51.03 29.19 -34.41
N ASP A 130 -51.98 29.66 -33.60
CA ASP A 130 -51.67 30.46 -32.40
C ASP A 130 -51.19 29.55 -31.27
N LEU A 131 -50.19 30.02 -30.51
CA LEU A 131 -49.85 29.50 -29.18
C LEU A 131 -50.38 30.46 -28.12
N PHE A 132 -51.16 29.92 -27.19
CA PHE A 132 -51.61 30.61 -25.99
C PHE A 132 -50.99 29.96 -24.76
N SER A 133 -50.76 30.74 -23.72
CA SER A 133 -50.54 30.24 -22.36
C SER A 133 -51.61 30.76 -21.40
N VAL A 134 -51.82 30.00 -20.33
CA VAL A 134 -52.61 30.41 -19.17
C VAL A 134 -51.73 30.28 -17.94
N ASP A 135 -51.65 31.35 -17.15
CA ASP A 135 -50.82 31.43 -15.95
C ASP A 135 -51.56 30.91 -14.69
N SER A 136 -50.95 31.10 -13.52
CA SER A 136 -51.52 30.70 -12.23
C SER A 136 -52.68 31.57 -11.75
N THR A 137 -52.93 32.74 -12.37
CA THR A 137 -54.09 33.59 -12.12
C THR A 137 -55.30 33.18 -12.97
N GLY A 138 -55.04 32.49 -14.09
CA GLY A 138 -56.04 32.12 -15.08
C GLY A 138 -56.17 33.14 -16.22
N GLU A 139 -55.24 34.09 -16.34
CA GLU A 139 -55.22 35.06 -17.45
C GLU A 139 -54.65 34.43 -18.73
N ASP A 140 -55.31 34.71 -19.85
CA ASP A 140 -55.08 34.05 -21.15
C ASP A 140 -54.19 34.92 -22.04
N ASN A 141 -52.95 34.48 -22.24
CA ASN A 141 -51.90 35.21 -22.92
C ASN A 141 -51.62 34.61 -24.30
N TRP A 142 -51.43 35.46 -25.32
CA TRP A 142 -50.96 35.03 -26.63
C TRP A 142 -49.43 35.12 -26.66
N GLU A 143 -48.76 34.02 -27.01
CA GLU A 143 -47.31 33.86 -26.86
C GLU A 143 -46.56 33.89 -28.20
N ASP A 144 -47.13 33.25 -29.23
CA ASP A 144 -46.46 33.00 -30.51
C ASP A 144 -47.46 32.60 -31.60
N PHE A 145 -47.03 32.55 -32.86
CA PHE A 145 -47.77 31.86 -33.92
C PHE A 145 -46.86 31.25 -34.99
N LEU A 146 -47.38 30.20 -35.64
CA LEU A 146 -46.78 29.58 -36.82
C LEU A 146 -47.67 29.78 -38.05
N VAL A 147 -47.05 29.76 -39.24
CA VAL A 147 -47.75 29.65 -40.53
C VAL A 147 -47.89 28.17 -40.88
N GLY A 148 -49.10 27.73 -41.23
CA GLY A 148 -49.38 26.37 -41.66
C GLY A 148 -49.00 26.11 -43.12
N GLN A 149 -48.44 24.93 -43.41
CA GLN A 149 -47.91 24.57 -44.73
C GLN A 149 -48.98 24.40 -45.84
N ALA A 150 -50.26 24.26 -45.51
CA ALA A 150 -51.35 24.08 -46.46
C ALA A 150 -52.62 24.86 -46.10
N THR A 151 -53.34 25.37 -47.10
CA THR A 151 -54.64 26.05 -46.92
C THR A 151 -55.85 25.23 -47.37
N THR A 152 -55.64 23.95 -47.69
CA THR A 152 -56.65 22.95 -48.05
C THR A 152 -56.29 21.60 -47.43
N GLY A 153 -57.29 20.81 -47.02
CA GLY A 153 -57.07 19.46 -46.48
C GLY A 153 -56.11 19.43 -45.28
N ARG A 154 -55.24 18.41 -45.22
CA ARG A 154 -54.26 18.23 -44.13
C ARG A 154 -53.01 19.08 -44.35
N GLY A 155 -52.61 19.84 -43.33
CA GLY A 155 -51.36 20.59 -43.26
C GLY A 155 -50.68 20.42 -41.91
N THR A 156 -49.49 20.99 -41.78
CA THR A 156 -48.69 20.98 -40.54
C THR A 156 -48.04 22.34 -40.28
N ALA A 157 -47.67 22.56 -39.04
CA ALA A 157 -46.72 23.59 -38.60
C ALA A 157 -45.85 22.99 -37.49
N GLN A 158 -44.66 23.55 -37.21
CA GLN A 158 -43.79 23.05 -36.15
C GLN A 158 -43.04 24.17 -35.41
N TRP A 159 -42.89 24.00 -34.10
CA TRP A 159 -41.76 24.58 -33.35
C TRP A 159 -40.63 23.55 -33.33
N THR A 160 -39.39 24.01 -33.46
CA THR A 160 -38.20 23.13 -33.41
C THR A 160 -37.84 22.75 -31.96
N LYS A 161 -37.03 21.69 -31.80
CA LYS A 161 -36.27 21.43 -30.56
C LYS A 161 -35.62 22.75 -30.09
N GLY A 162 -35.63 22.99 -28.78
CA GLY A 162 -35.13 24.23 -28.18
C GLY A 162 -36.15 25.38 -28.12
N LYS A 163 -37.41 25.20 -28.55
CA LYS A 163 -38.48 26.15 -28.21
C LYS A 163 -38.71 26.11 -26.69
N VAL A 164 -38.52 27.26 -26.04
CA VAL A 164 -38.75 27.45 -24.60
C VAL A 164 -40.25 27.51 -24.28
N PHE A 165 -40.64 26.84 -23.20
CA PHE A 165 -41.95 26.90 -22.57
C PHE A 165 -41.77 27.08 -21.05
N ASP A 166 -42.50 28.01 -20.43
CA ASP A 166 -42.48 28.22 -18.98
C ASP A 166 -43.12 27.00 -18.28
N PRO A 167 -42.38 26.23 -17.46
CA PRO A 167 -42.88 25.01 -16.82
C PRO A 167 -43.97 25.28 -15.76
N ASN A 168 -44.32 26.54 -15.51
CA ASN A 168 -45.39 26.95 -14.59
C ASN A 168 -46.68 27.41 -15.31
N ARG A 169 -46.68 27.44 -16.66
CA ARG A 169 -47.85 27.82 -17.47
C ARG A 169 -48.50 26.62 -18.14
N LYS A 170 -49.80 26.75 -18.48
CA LYS A 170 -50.54 25.76 -19.28
C LYS A 170 -50.68 26.26 -20.72
N TYR A 171 -50.23 25.47 -21.68
CA TYR A 171 -50.22 25.87 -23.09
C TYR A 171 -51.38 25.30 -23.89
N PHE A 172 -51.82 26.03 -24.90
CA PHE A 172 -52.87 25.63 -25.83
C PHE A 172 -52.52 26.10 -27.25
N VAL A 173 -52.74 25.24 -28.25
CA VAL A 173 -52.63 25.63 -29.67
C VAL A 173 -54.02 25.87 -30.26
N GLN A 174 -54.15 26.81 -31.18
CA GLN A 174 -55.40 27.07 -31.90
C GLN A 174 -55.16 27.32 -33.39
N THR A 175 -55.75 26.50 -34.25
CA THR A 175 -55.72 26.72 -35.70
C THR A 175 -56.65 27.87 -36.09
N VAL A 176 -56.13 28.85 -36.84
CA VAL A 176 -56.84 30.04 -37.30
C VAL A 176 -56.71 30.17 -38.82
N LEU A 177 -57.84 30.06 -39.53
CA LEU A 177 -57.92 30.23 -40.97
C LEU A 177 -58.37 31.65 -41.32
N ASN A 178 -57.89 32.18 -42.45
CA ASN A 178 -58.26 33.50 -43.00
C ASN A 178 -58.05 34.67 -42.00
N ARG A 179 -56.98 34.62 -41.23
CA ARG A 179 -56.70 35.57 -40.13
C ARG A 179 -56.88 37.02 -40.55
N GLY A 180 -57.64 37.79 -39.79
CA GLY A 180 -57.89 39.22 -40.03
C GLY A 180 -58.83 39.55 -41.19
N SER A 181 -59.62 38.58 -41.68
CA SER A 181 -60.65 38.81 -42.72
C SER A 181 -62.08 38.74 -42.16
N ASP A 182 -63.05 39.19 -42.96
CA ASP A 182 -64.50 39.08 -42.67
C ASP A 182 -65.00 37.62 -42.49
N ALA A 183 -64.14 36.62 -42.73
CA ALA A 183 -64.42 35.20 -42.60
C ALA A 183 -63.28 34.44 -41.88
N GLU A 184 -62.66 35.04 -40.85
CA GLU A 184 -61.75 34.35 -39.94
C GLU A 184 -62.46 33.17 -39.24
N ILE A 185 -61.84 31.98 -39.26
CA ILE A 185 -62.36 30.77 -38.62
C ILE A 185 -61.34 30.31 -37.58
N ARG A 186 -61.79 30.06 -36.34
CA ARG A 186 -60.95 29.54 -35.26
C ARG A 186 -61.40 28.13 -34.87
N GLY A 187 -60.48 27.17 -34.92
CA GLY A 187 -60.70 25.81 -34.43
C GLY A 187 -60.82 25.76 -32.90
N GLU A 188 -61.07 24.57 -32.35
CA GLU A 188 -60.99 24.39 -30.90
C GLU A 188 -59.55 24.59 -30.40
N ARG A 189 -59.40 25.06 -29.16
CA ARG A 189 -58.10 25.09 -28.49
C ARG A 189 -57.73 23.69 -28.02
N VAL A 190 -56.65 23.15 -28.56
CA VAL A 190 -56.09 21.86 -28.17
C VAL A 190 -55.04 22.11 -27.09
N PRO A 191 -55.11 21.46 -25.91
CA PRO A 191 -54.05 21.57 -24.91
C PRO A 191 -52.71 21.11 -25.47
N LEU A 192 -51.63 21.74 -25.03
CA LEU A 192 -50.25 21.34 -25.29
C LEU A 192 -49.62 20.90 -23.96
N PRO A 193 -49.68 19.60 -23.61
CA PRO A 193 -49.07 19.08 -22.39
C PRO A 193 -47.56 19.27 -22.40
N THR A 194 -47.02 19.69 -21.25
CA THR A 194 -45.59 19.89 -21.02
C THR A 194 -45.19 19.22 -19.70
N LEU A 195 -44.03 18.58 -19.69
CA LEU A 195 -43.39 17.99 -18.51
C LEU A 195 -41.93 18.43 -18.52
N LEU A 196 -41.49 19.13 -17.48
CA LEU A 196 -40.08 19.36 -17.21
C LEU A 196 -39.54 18.18 -16.40
N ALA A 197 -38.43 17.62 -16.86
CA ALA A 197 -37.62 16.67 -16.13
C ALA A 197 -36.15 16.91 -16.50
N ASP A 198 -35.37 17.41 -15.54
CA ASP A 198 -33.92 17.56 -15.62
C ASP A 198 -33.25 16.68 -14.56
N LEU A 199 -32.03 16.21 -14.86
CA LEU A 199 -31.17 15.44 -13.97
C LEU A 199 -29.73 15.97 -14.08
N ASP A 200 -29.24 16.66 -13.05
CA ASP A 200 -27.94 17.33 -13.08
C ASP A 200 -26.90 16.60 -12.21
N ILE A 201 -25.66 16.49 -12.69
CA ILE A 201 -24.47 16.14 -11.89
C ILE A 201 -23.26 16.91 -12.41
N ASP A 202 -22.24 17.09 -11.55
CA ASP A 202 -20.96 17.79 -11.80
C ASP A 202 -20.16 17.16 -12.97
N SER A 203 -20.64 17.37 -14.20
CA SER A 203 -20.31 16.57 -15.38
C SER A 203 -19.06 17.03 -16.09
N ASP A 204 -18.68 18.31 -15.92
CA ASP A 204 -17.37 18.82 -16.31
C ASP A 204 -16.31 18.66 -15.20
N ASN A 205 -16.74 18.22 -14.00
CA ASN A 205 -15.95 17.91 -12.81
C ASN A 205 -15.33 19.13 -12.10
N ASN A 206 -15.88 20.34 -12.29
CA ASN A 206 -15.32 21.58 -11.76
C ASN A 206 -16.08 22.20 -10.55
N ALA A 207 -17.15 21.58 -10.05
CA ALA A 207 -17.89 22.09 -8.89
C ALA A 207 -17.05 22.01 -7.59
N GLY A 208 -16.20 21.00 -7.46
CA GLY A 208 -15.24 20.85 -6.36
C GLY A 208 -15.87 20.51 -5.00
N TRP A 209 -15.20 20.94 -3.93
CA TRP A 209 -15.48 20.58 -2.54
C TRP A 209 -15.80 21.80 -1.66
N LYS A 210 -16.55 21.57 -0.59
CA LYS A 210 -16.74 22.47 0.54
C LYS A 210 -15.59 22.32 1.56
N PRO A 211 -15.41 23.27 2.50
CA PRO A 211 -14.38 23.18 3.55
C PRO A 211 -14.56 22.02 4.54
N ASP A 212 -15.73 21.39 4.57
CA ASP A 212 -16.06 20.21 5.39
C ASP A 212 -15.77 18.86 4.67
N GLY A 213 -15.20 18.90 3.46
CA GLY A 213 -14.90 17.72 2.65
C GLY A 213 -16.05 17.23 1.76
N THR A 214 -17.28 17.72 1.96
CA THR A 214 -18.43 17.35 1.13
C THR A 214 -18.38 18.00 -0.25
N HIS A 215 -19.01 17.40 -1.25
CA HIS A 215 -19.06 17.95 -2.61
C HIS A 215 -19.97 19.18 -2.72
N ASN A 216 -19.62 20.14 -3.59
CA ASN A 216 -20.56 21.18 -4.01
C ASN A 216 -21.66 20.57 -4.90
N LEU A 217 -22.82 21.23 -4.97
CA LEU A 217 -23.84 20.88 -5.97
C LEU A 217 -23.32 21.13 -7.40
N PRO A 218 -23.86 20.45 -8.43
CA PRO A 218 -23.64 20.83 -9.82
C PRO A 218 -23.93 22.31 -10.05
N LYS A 219 -23.29 22.89 -11.06
CA LYS A 219 -23.45 24.32 -11.40
C LYS A 219 -24.76 24.57 -12.11
N ARG A 220 -25.30 23.57 -12.83
CA ARG A 220 -26.52 23.68 -13.64
C ARG A 220 -26.38 24.84 -14.63
N ASP A 221 -25.31 24.79 -15.43
CA ASP A 221 -25.02 25.79 -16.46
C ASP A 221 -24.89 25.13 -17.83
N THR A 222 -25.15 25.91 -18.88
CA THR A 222 -25.26 25.42 -20.26
C THR A 222 -24.07 24.61 -20.80
N LEU A 223 -22.90 24.59 -20.14
CA LEU A 223 -21.81 23.66 -20.49
C LEU A 223 -22.01 22.27 -19.88
N GLU A 224 -22.57 22.17 -18.69
CA GLU A 224 -22.92 20.93 -17.97
C GLU A 224 -23.94 20.11 -18.80
N ASP A 225 -25.08 20.72 -19.13
CA ASP A 225 -26.10 20.26 -20.08
C ASP A 225 -25.54 19.70 -21.40
N GLN A 226 -24.56 20.40 -21.99
CA GLN A 226 -24.05 20.05 -23.32
C GLN A 226 -23.20 18.78 -23.32
N ILE A 227 -22.91 18.21 -22.14
CA ILE A 227 -21.90 17.17 -21.97
C ILE A 227 -22.33 16.01 -21.07
N GLU A 228 -23.38 16.17 -20.26
CA GLU A 228 -23.89 15.17 -19.33
C GLU A 228 -24.36 13.88 -20.01
N ASP A 229 -25.04 13.98 -21.15
CA ASP A 229 -25.50 12.85 -21.97
C ASP A 229 -24.47 12.42 -23.03
N GLN A 230 -23.40 13.21 -23.24
CA GLN A 230 -22.66 13.19 -24.49
C GLN A 230 -21.86 11.89 -24.67
N VAL A 231 -22.39 11.00 -25.52
CA VAL A 231 -21.79 9.72 -25.91
C VAL A 231 -20.29 9.87 -26.24
N GLY A 232 -19.45 9.16 -25.47
CA GLY A 232 -17.99 9.17 -25.59
C GLY A 232 -17.27 9.99 -24.51
N ARG A 233 -17.98 10.79 -23.70
CA ARG A 233 -17.42 11.47 -22.53
C ARG A 233 -17.36 10.57 -21.28
N PRO A 234 -16.60 11.00 -20.24
CA PRO A 234 -16.69 10.40 -18.91
C PRO A 234 -17.94 10.82 -18.13
N GLY A 235 -18.47 12.03 -18.36
CA GLY A 235 -19.40 12.68 -17.42
C GLY A 235 -18.75 12.87 -16.05
N LYS A 236 -19.51 12.72 -14.96
CA LYS A 236 -18.95 12.80 -13.61
C LYS A 236 -17.95 11.68 -13.35
N VAL A 237 -16.69 12.02 -13.07
CA VAL A 237 -15.65 11.08 -12.67
C VAL A 237 -15.65 10.99 -11.15
N LEU A 238 -15.65 9.76 -10.62
CA LEU A 238 -15.59 9.54 -9.18
C LEU A 238 -14.67 8.38 -8.79
N LYS A 239 -14.07 8.51 -7.61
CA LYS A 239 -13.29 7.45 -6.95
C LYS A 239 -14.24 6.34 -6.51
N ALA A 240 -13.83 5.08 -6.64
CA ALA A 240 -14.54 3.97 -6.00
C ALA A 240 -14.38 4.06 -4.46
N ASN A 241 -15.48 3.98 -3.72
CA ASN A 241 -15.57 4.06 -2.26
C ASN A 241 -14.99 2.80 -1.61
N LEU A 242 -13.67 2.67 -1.65
CA LEU A 242 -12.95 1.49 -1.15
C LEU A 242 -12.18 1.78 0.14
N VAL A 243 -11.92 3.06 0.42
CA VAL A 243 -11.06 3.51 1.53
C VAL A 243 -11.83 3.48 2.85
N ASP A 244 -11.20 2.91 3.87
CA ASP A 244 -11.55 3.04 5.29
C ASP A 244 -11.40 4.52 5.70
N THR A 245 -12.48 5.09 6.24
CA THR A 245 -12.55 6.54 6.54
C THR A 245 -12.32 6.87 8.01
N ASP A 246 -12.55 5.93 8.95
CA ASP A 246 -12.40 6.18 10.40
C ASP A 246 -11.37 5.29 11.12
N GLY A 247 -10.85 4.25 10.44
CA GLY A 247 -9.69 3.45 10.85
C GLY A 247 -10.01 2.07 11.44
N ASP A 248 -11.23 1.55 11.26
CA ASP A 248 -11.67 0.27 11.84
C ASP A 248 -11.34 -0.98 11.01
N LYS A 249 -10.80 -0.78 9.78
CA LYS A 249 -10.54 -1.78 8.72
C LYS A 249 -11.77 -2.29 7.96
N VAL A 250 -12.76 -1.43 7.71
CA VAL A 250 -13.85 -1.67 6.76
C VAL A 250 -13.71 -0.78 5.51
N PRO A 251 -13.76 -1.35 4.29
CA PRO A 251 -13.72 -0.55 3.07
C PRO A 251 -15.05 0.21 2.89
N GLY A 252 -15.01 1.50 2.57
CA GLY A 252 -16.18 2.41 2.62
C GLY A 252 -17.49 1.91 2.00
N TYR A 253 -17.45 1.11 0.92
CA TYR A 253 -18.65 0.50 0.31
C TYR A 253 -19.40 -0.50 1.21
N ALA A 254 -18.74 -1.01 2.24
CA ALA A 254 -19.27 -1.92 3.25
C ALA A 254 -19.57 -1.20 4.57
N ASP A 255 -19.34 0.11 4.64
CA ASP A 255 -19.34 0.91 5.87
C ASP A 255 -20.43 2.00 5.90
N GLY A 256 -20.67 2.57 7.08
CA GLY A 256 -21.73 3.52 7.39
C GLY A 256 -23.13 2.99 7.04
N ILE A 257 -23.35 1.66 7.12
CA ILE A 257 -24.57 0.97 6.71
C ILE A 257 -25.12 0.05 7.82
N ASP A 258 -26.46 -0.11 7.89
CA ASP A 258 -27.19 -0.97 8.86
C ASP A 258 -27.02 -2.49 8.65
N ARG A 259 -25.78 -2.91 8.40
CA ARG A 259 -25.39 -4.25 8.00
C ARG A 259 -24.01 -4.59 8.56
N ASN A 260 -23.82 -5.85 8.96
CA ASN A 260 -22.58 -6.38 9.54
C ASN A 260 -22.08 -5.66 10.82
N GLY A 261 -22.86 -4.72 11.38
CA GLY A 261 -22.50 -3.90 12.55
C GLY A 261 -21.68 -2.64 12.24
N GLN A 262 -21.75 -2.13 11.01
CA GLN A 262 -20.92 -1.03 10.50
C GLN A 262 -21.72 0.30 10.45
N GLU A 263 -22.42 0.61 11.54
CA GLU A 263 -23.28 1.80 11.68
C GLU A 263 -22.54 2.99 12.31
N GLY A 264 -21.96 3.87 11.48
CA GLY A 264 -21.35 5.13 11.91
C GLY A 264 -21.78 6.36 11.10
N ASP A 265 -21.82 7.53 11.75
CA ASP A 265 -21.71 8.84 11.07
C ASP A 265 -20.22 9.18 10.98
N GLY A 266 -19.72 9.51 9.78
CA GLY A 266 -18.30 9.75 9.49
C GLY A 266 -17.52 8.55 8.95
N ALA A 267 -18.07 7.33 9.02
CA ALA A 267 -17.39 6.08 8.63
C ALA A 267 -17.19 5.88 7.11
N SER A 268 -17.71 6.78 6.25
CA SER A 268 -17.49 6.71 4.80
C SER A 268 -17.26 8.11 4.22
N GLU A 269 -16.45 8.18 3.16
CA GLU A 269 -16.24 9.40 2.39
C GLU A 269 -17.58 10.01 1.91
N PRO A 270 -17.72 11.35 1.87
CA PRO A 270 -18.90 12.00 1.30
C PRO A 270 -19.16 11.62 -0.16
N PHE A 271 -20.42 11.59 -0.54
CA PHE A 271 -20.89 11.15 -1.86
C PHE A 271 -21.16 12.32 -2.80
N TYR A 272 -21.36 12.01 -4.08
CA TYR A 272 -21.49 13.02 -5.14
C TYR A 272 -22.95 13.42 -5.33
N PRO A 273 -23.34 14.70 -5.22
CA PRO A 273 -24.73 15.12 -5.32
C PRO A 273 -25.24 15.03 -6.77
N LEU A 274 -26.33 14.30 -6.94
CA LEU A 274 -27.16 14.20 -8.13
C LEU A 274 -28.45 15.00 -7.88
N VAL A 275 -28.69 16.04 -8.66
CA VAL A 275 -29.88 16.90 -8.52
C VAL A 275 -30.91 16.52 -9.58
N PHE A 276 -32.21 16.67 -9.29
CA PHE A 276 -33.23 16.61 -10.34
C PHE A 276 -34.33 17.64 -10.12
N GLU A 277 -34.87 18.21 -11.19
CA GLU A 277 -35.96 19.21 -11.17
C GLU A 277 -37.15 18.73 -12.00
N LEU A 278 -38.37 18.92 -11.47
CA LEU A 278 -39.62 18.47 -12.09
C LEU A 278 -40.67 19.60 -12.17
N GLY A 279 -41.40 19.65 -13.29
CA GLY A 279 -42.41 20.68 -13.53
C GLY A 279 -43.25 20.46 -14.78
N GLY A 280 -43.86 21.53 -15.31
CA GLY A 280 -44.72 21.46 -16.50
C GLY A 280 -46.22 21.49 -16.20
N SER A 281 -47.02 21.56 -17.26
CA SER A 281 -48.47 21.84 -17.21
C SER A 281 -49.34 20.66 -16.78
N VAL A 282 -48.83 19.43 -16.84
CA VAL A 282 -49.52 18.19 -16.44
C VAL A 282 -48.91 17.48 -15.23
N PHE A 283 -47.80 17.97 -14.70
CA PHE A 283 -47.14 17.42 -13.53
C PHE A 283 -47.95 17.64 -12.24
N ASP A 284 -48.28 16.56 -11.55
CA ASP A 284 -49.01 16.54 -10.27
C ASP A 284 -48.08 16.01 -9.16
N PRO A 285 -47.36 16.87 -8.41
CA PRO A 285 -46.38 16.43 -7.42
C PRO A 285 -46.99 15.66 -6.23
N ALA A 286 -48.32 15.60 -6.10
CA ALA A 286 -49.00 14.77 -5.11
C ALA A 286 -49.26 13.32 -5.59
N ARG A 287 -49.03 13.04 -6.89
CA ARG A 287 -49.27 11.74 -7.55
C ARG A 287 -48.10 11.22 -8.38
N ALA A 288 -47.22 12.10 -8.84
CA ALA A 288 -46.08 11.77 -9.69
C ALA A 288 -45.18 10.72 -9.05
N THR A 289 -44.60 9.85 -9.88
CA THR A 289 -43.58 8.88 -9.48
C THR A 289 -42.34 9.01 -10.35
N VAL A 290 -41.17 8.68 -9.79
CA VAL A 290 -39.89 8.68 -10.50
C VAL A 290 -39.22 7.33 -10.37
N SER A 291 -38.49 6.91 -11.40
CA SER A 291 -37.56 5.78 -11.34
C SER A 291 -36.20 6.17 -11.91
N PHE A 292 -35.15 5.52 -11.42
CA PHE A 292 -33.78 5.74 -11.86
C PHE A 292 -33.23 4.43 -12.42
N GLN A 293 -32.91 4.38 -13.71
CA GLN A 293 -32.21 3.25 -14.32
C GLN A 293 -30.70 3.48 -14.26
N TYR A 294 -29.98 2.59 -13.57
CA TYR A 294 -28.52 2.68 -13.41
C TYR A 294 -27.92 1.31 -13.03
N ALA A 295 -26.59 1.17 -13.10
CA ALA A 295 -25.87 -0.07 -12.78
C ALA A 295 -25.72 -0.30 -11.25
N GLY A 296 -26.85 -0.48 -10.56
CA GLY A 296 -26.92 -0.50 -9.09
C GLY A 296 -26.41 -1.76 -8.40
N SER A 297 -25.45 -1.59 -7.49
CA SER A 297 -24.92 -2.63 -6.60
C SER A 297 -25.65 -2.63 -5.25
N ASN A 298 -26.62 -3.54 -5.09
CA ASN A 298 -27.46 -3.62 -3.89
C ASN A 298 -26.63 -3.75 -2.58
N PRO A 299 -26.67 -2.76 -1.66
CA PRO A 299 -25.91 -2.80 -0.41
C PRO A 299 -26.33 -3.93 0.54
N ALA A 300 -27.57 -4.42 0.43
CA ALA A 300 -28.04 -5.59 1.18
C ALA A 300 -27.39 -6.92 0.70
N GLY A 301 -26.58 -6.89 -0.36
CA GLY A 301 -25.76 -8.00 -0.83
C GLY A 301 -24.28 -7.96 -0.40
N VAL A 302 -23.86 -7.00 0.44
CA VAL A 302 -22.50 -7.00 1.00
C VAL A 302 -22.36 -8.12 2.03
N GLU A 303 -21.36 -8.99 1.92
CA GLU A 303 -21.13 -10.04 2.93
C GLU A 303 -19.78 -9.85 3.61
N LYS A 304 -19.73 -10.03 4.94
CA LYS A 304 -18.50 -10.05 5.72
C LYS A 304 -17.97 -11.48 5.74
N VAL A 305 -16.87 -11.70 5.05
CA VAL A 305 -16.19 -13.00 4.96
C VAL A 305 -15.09 -13.03 6.01
N VAL A 306 -15.02 -14.13 6.77
CA VAL A 306 -13.92 -14.43 7.68
C VAL A 306 -13.29 -15.73 7.21
N SER A 307 -12.00 -15.71 6.85
CA SER A 307 -11.27 -16.87 6.38
C SER A 307 -10.74 -17.73 7.53
N ALA A 308 -10.11 -18.87 7.22
CA ALA A 308 -9.71 -19.88 8.20
C ALA A 308 -8.53 -19.48 9.11
N ASP A 309 -7.88 -18.36 8.76
CA ASP A 309 -6.83 -17.62 9.45
C ASP A 309 -7.38 -16.43 10.28
N GLU A 310 -8.70 -16.31 10.40
CA GLU A 310 -9.44 -15.19 11.02
C GLU A 310 -9.34 -13.83 10.29
N THR A 311 -8.67 -13.77 9.12
CA THR A 311 -8.64 -12.57 8.28
C THR A 311 -10.04 -12.17 7.83
N VAL A 312 -10.35 -10.87 7.95
CA VAL A 312 -11.64 -10.29 7.61
C VAL A 312 -11.56 -9.65 6.22
N SER A 313 -12.57 -9.92 5.39
CA SER A 313 -12.77 -9.26 4.10
C SER A 313 -14.25 -9.01 3.84
N TYR A 314 -14.56 -8.20 2.84
CA TYR A 314 -15.93 -7.92 2.42
C TYR A 314 -16.10 -8.22 0.93
N THR A 315 -17.29 -8.68 0.54
CA THR A 315 -17.62 -8.96 -0.86
C THR A 315 -18.70 -8.02 -1.37
N LEU A 316 -18.44 -7.37 -2.50
CA LEU A 316 -19.37 -6.44 -3.14
C LEU A 316 -20.44 -7.17 -4.00
N ALA A 317 -21.65 -6.62 -4.04
CA ALA A 317 -22.73 -7.13 -4.88
C ALA A 317 -22.55 -6.74 -6.38
N PRO A 318 -23.15 -7.46 -7.35
CA PRO A 318 -23.08 -7.09 -8.75
C PRO A 318 -23.69 -5.71 -9.04
N GLY A 319 -22.90 -4.84 -9.67
CA GLY A 319 -23.21 -3.45 -9.99
C GLY A 319 -21.93 -2.61 -9.92
N ALA A 320 -22.01 -1.30 -10.17
CA ALA A 320 -20.88 -0.37 -10.11
C ALA A 320 -21.16 0.91 -9.32
N LEU A 321 -22.44 1.29 -9.22
CA LEU A 321 -22.91 2.51 -8.55
C LEU A 321 -23.97 2.18 -7.49
N ARG A 322 -24.30 3.14 -6.62
CA ARG A 322 -25.49 3.16 -5.75
C ARG A 322 -26.06 4.57 -5.71
N LEU A 323 -27.38 4.67 -5.56
CA LEU A 323 -28.09 5.92 -5.28
C LEU A 323 -28.70 5.88 -3.88
N TRP A 324 -28.45 6.95 -3.13
CA TRP A 324 -28.87 7.10 -1.74
C TRP A 324 -29.66 8.40 -1.54
N ILE A 325 -30.63 8.40 -0.62
CA ILE A 325 -31.29 9.63 -0.13
C ILE A 325 -30.51 10.35 0.98
N LYS A 326 -29.30 9.87 1.31
CA LYS A 326 -28.38 10.41 2.30
C LYS A 326 -26.96 10.47 1.74
N ASP A 327 -26.19 11.43 2.24
CA ASP A 327 -24.76 11.59 1.97
C ASP A 327 -23.91 10.52 2.69
N GLY A 328 -22.72 10.23 2.16
CA GLY A 328 -21.78 9.22 2.65
C GLY A 328 -21.27 9.45 4.08
N GLN A 329 -21.32 10.71 4.55
CA GLN A 329 -20.99 11.07 5.93
C GLN A 329 -22.02 10.64 6.99
N PHE A 330 -23.23 10.19 6.61
CA PHE A 330 -24.30 9.82 7.56
C PHE A 330 -24.65 8.34 7.47
N SER A 331 -24.96 7.71 8.61
CA SER A 331 -25.38 6.31 8.67
C SER A 331 -26.63 6.02 7.81
N ARG A 332 -26.50 5.04 6.91
CA ARG A 332 -27.47 4.64 5.89
C ARG A 332 -28.10 3.29 6.23
N LYS A 333 -29.31 3.07 5.74
CA LYS A 333 -29.96 1.76 5.75
C LYS A 333 -29.91 1.11 4.38
N VAL A 334 -29.37 -0.10 4.30
CA VAL A 334 -29.25 -0.90 3.06
C VAL A 334 -30.60 -1.28 2.44
N ALA A 335 -31.67 -1.17 3.22
CA ALA A 335 -33.02 -1.40 2.75
C ALA A 335 -33.45 -0.35 1.70
N ASP A 336 -34.33 -0.78 0.81
CA ASP A 336 -35.09 0.03 -0.13
C ASP A 336 -35.88 1.14 0.60
N ILE A 337 -35.89 2.37 0.06
CA ILE A 337 -36.68 3.48 0.64
C ILE A 337 -38.17 3.12 0.80
N ALA A 338 -38.72 2.24 -0.05
CA ALA A 338 -40.09 1.71 0.09
C ALA A 338 -40.33 0.87 1.36
N GLN A 339 -39.27 0.50 2.08
CA GLN A 339 -39.27 -0.27 3.31
C GLN A 339 -38.79 0.55 4.51
N GLY A 340 -38.58 1.87 4.33
CA GLY A 340 -38.05 2.77 5.36
C GLY A 340 -36.52 2.68 5.52
N GLY A 341 -35.82 2.21 4.47
CA GLY A 341 -34.37 2.33 4.31
C GLY A 341 -33.95 3.60 3.56
N ASP A 342 -32.72 3.65 3.07
CA ASP A 342 -32.12 4.82 2.40
C ASP A 342 -31.65 4.56 0.95
N TYR A 343 -31.71 3.30 0.47
CA TYR A 343 -31.24 2.92 -0.87
C TYR A 343 -32.33 3.03 -1.95
N VAL A 344 -32.00 3.67 -3.07
CA VAL A 344 -32.89 3.85 -4.24
C VAL A 344 -32.64 2.70 -5.23
N VAL A 345 -33.57 1.74 -5.31
CA VAL A 345 -33.42 0.54 -6.14
C VAL A 345 -33.52 0.89 -7.63
N PRO A 346 -32.61 0.37 -8.50
CA PRO A 346 -32.69 0.57 -9.94
C PRO A 346 -34.02 0.15 -10.57
N ASP A 347 -34.47 0.90 -11.56
CA ASP A 347 -35.69 0.65 -12.37
C ASP A 347 -36.99 0.51 -11.54
N LYS A 348 -36.99 1.02 -10.30
CA LYS A 348 -38.16 1.03 -9.42
C LYS A 348 -38.81 2.41 -9.37
N ALA A 349 -40.13 2.44 -9.56
CA ALA A 349 -40.93 3.65 -9.42
C ALA A 349 -41.21 3.98 -7.95
N TYR A 350 -41.04 5.26 -7.60
CA TYR A 350 -41.13 5.79 -6.25
C TYR A 350 -42.02 7.06 -6.22
N PRO A 351 -42.98 7.17 -5.29
CA PRO A 351 -43.73 8.41 -5.09
C PRO A 351 -42.78 9.59 -4.80
N LEU A 352 -42.96 10.69 -5.53
CA LEU A 352 -42.10 11.87 -5.41
C LEU A 352 -42.03 12.45 -3.98
N SER A 353 -43.09 12.25 -3.20
CA SER A 353 -43.19 12.65 -1.79
C SER A 353 -42.26 11.89 -0.82
N TRP A 354 -41.45 10.95 -1.30
CA TRP A 354 -40.42 10.25 -0.52
C TRP A 354 -39.03 10.87 -0.66
N PHE A 355 -38.84 11.84 -1.55
CA PHE A 355 -37.59 12.58 -1.73
C PHE A 355 -37.70 13.97 -1.08
N GLU A 356 -36.71 14.37 -0.30
CA GLU A 356 -36.71 15.68 0.35
C GLU A 356 -36.31 16.79 -0.65
N PRO A 357 -37.10 17.88 -0.78
CA PRO A 357 -36.78 18.98 -1.68
C PRO A 357 -35.72 19.90 -1.06
N VAL A 358 -34.80 20.39 -1.89
CA VAL A 358 -33.80 21.39 -1.52
C VAL A 358 -34.48 22.72 -1.18
N ALA A 359 -33.82 23.58 -0.40
CA ALA A 359 -34.25 24.94 -0.08
C ALA A 359 -34.15 25.90 -1.30
N GLY A 360 -34.83 25.57 -2.40
CA GLY A 360 -34.82 26.25 -3.69
C GLY A 360 -36.04 25.88 -4.55
N PRO A 361 -36.06 26.28 -5.83
CA PRO A 361 -37.19 25.97 -6.72
C PRO A 361 -37.19 24.49 -7.14
N LYS A 362 -38.11 23.69 -6.58
CA LYS A 362 -38.53 22.36 -7.08
C LYS A 362 -37.40 21.34 -7.40
N GLY A 363 -36.24 21.49 -6.79
CA GLY A 363 -35.12 20.54 -6.93
C GLY A 363 -35.09 19.53 -5.79
N TRP A 364 -34.71 18.29 -6.10
CA TRP A 364 -34.40 17.23 -5.14
C TRP A 364 -32.92 16.84 -5.24
N THR A 365 -32.37 16.21 -4.20
CA THR A 365 -30.98 15.72 -4.22
C THR A 365 -30.91 14.26 -3.81
N LEU A 366 -30.18 13.47 -4.60
CA LEU A 366 -29.69 12.14 -4.29
C LEU A 366 -28.16 12.19 -4.21
N PHE A 367 -27.58 11.11 -3.69
CA PHE A 367 -26.14 10.96 -3.55
C PHE A 367 -25.67 9.71 -4.30
N VAL A 368 -24.70 9.89 -5.19
CA VAL A 368 -24.08 8.83 -5.98
C VAL A 368 -22.84 8.33 -5.27
N GLU A 369 -22.82 7.04 -4.99
CA GLU A 369 -21.65 6.29 -4.56
C GLU A 369 -21.17 5.41 -5.73
N GLY A 370 -19.88 5.42 -6.03
CA GLY A 370 -19.26 4.39 -6.87
C GLY A 370 -18.61 3.33 -6.02
N VAL A 371 -18.85 2.06 -6.31
CA VAL A 371 -18.36 0.93 -5.49
C VAL A 371 -17.30 0.09 -6.19
N ARG A 372 -17.16 0.23 -7.52
CA ARG A 372 -16.04 -0.30 -8.31
C ARG A 372 -15.91 0.47 -9.63
N GLY A 373 -14.81 0.28 -10.33
CA GLY A 373 -14.65 0.79 -11.70
C GLY A 373 -15.77 0.34 -12.66
N VAL A 374 -16.26 1.26 -13.49
CA VAL A 374 -17.18 0.94 -14.60
C VAL A 374 -16.42 0.30 -15.77
N THR A 375 -17.05 -0.68 -16.42
CA THR A 375 -16.42 -1.54 -17.44
C THR A 375 -16.98 -1.34 -18.86
N GLY A 376 -18.10 -0.64 -18.99
CA GLY A 376 -18.77 -0.39 -20.28
C GLY A 376 -19.59 0.89 -20.28
N ALA A 377 -19.96 1.37 -21.47
CA ALA A 377 -20.68 2.64 -21.63
C ALA A 377 -22.07 2.65 -20.98
N GLU A 378 -22.76 1.50 -20.92
CA GLU A 378 -24.06 1.37 -20.27
C GLU A 378 -23.96 1.40 -18.75
N GLU A 379 -22.83 0.98 -18.15
CA GLU A 379 -22.61 1.08 -16.70
C GLU A 379 -22.44 2.53 -16.21
N LYS A 380 -22.27 3.48 -17.14
CA LYS A 380 -22.13 4.91 -16.83
C LYS A 380 -23.45 5.65 -16.66
N LYS A 381 -24.55 5.11 -17.19
CA LYS A 381 -25.80 5.87 -17.30
C LYS A 381 -26.54 5.89 -15.98
N ILE A 382 -27.04 7.07 -15.62
CA ILE A 382 -28.14 7.23 -14.67
C ILE A 382 -29.26 7.94 -15.43
N THR A 383 -30.37 7.24 -15.66
CA THR A 383 -31.51 7.75 -16.44
C THR A 383 -32.72 7.95 -15.55
N LEU A 384 -33.23 9.19 -15.50
CA LEU A 384 -34.46 9.57 -14.81
C LEU A 384 -35.66 9.31 -15.71
N THR A 385 -36.57 8.46 -15.24
CA THR A 385 -37.91 8.26 -15.83
C THR A 385 -38.96 8.87 -14.90
N VAL A 386 -39.90 9.62 -15.47
CA VAL A 386 -40.92 10.37 -14.73
C VAL A 386 -42.30 9.97 -15.20
N ASP A 387 -43.12 9.51 -14.24
CA ASP A 387 -44.56 9.45 -14.38
C ASP A 387 -45.16 10.76 -13.81
N PRO A 388 -45.71 11.65 -14.65
CA PRO A 388 -46.17 12.96 -14.22
C PRO A 388 -47.46 12.91 -13.38
N ASP A 389 -48.26 11.83 -13.44
CA ASP A 389 -49.53 11.75 -12.71
C ASP A 389 -49.93 10.35 -12.15
N GLY A 390 -49.06 9.35 -12.20
CA GLY A 390 -49.20 8.06 -11.50
C GLY A 390 -50.20 7.12 -12.17
N GLU A 391 -51.20 6.63 -11.44
CA GLU A 391 -52.33 5.86 -12.00
C GLU A 391 -53.30 6.73 -12.86
N GLY A 392 -52.77 7.73 -13.57
CA GLY A 392 -53.50 8.63 -14.46
C GLY A 392 -53.59 8.14 -15.92
N PRO A 393 -54.00 9.01 -16.85
CA PRO A 393 -54.08 8.72 -18.27
C PRO A 393 -52.76 8.97 -19.02
N LEU A 394 -51.73 9.52 -18.37
CA LEU A 394 -50.39 9.66 -18.95
C LEU A 394 -49.58 8.39 -18.68
N ALA A 395 -48.49 8.22 -19.44
CA ALA A 395 -47.52 7.17 -19.22
C ALA A 395 -46.24 7.78 -18.64
N ALA A 396 -45.49 6.98 -17.89
CA ALA A 396 -44.11 7.30 -17.56
C ALA A 396 -43.29 7.52 -18.85
N VAL A 397 -42.45 8.55 -18.84
CA VAL A 397 -41.55 8.90 -19.94
C VAL A 397 -40.13 9.06 -19.44
N GLU A 398 -39.17 8.70 -20.29
CA GLU A 398 -37.77 9.07 -20.11
C GLU A 398 -37.68 10.60 -20.07
N GLY A 399 -37.18 11.14 -18.95
CA GLY A 399 -36.98 12.56 -18.75
C GLY A 399 -35.58 12.96 -19.18
N ASP A 400 -34.59 12.38 -18.50
CA ASP A 400 -33.20 12.82 -18.62
C ASP A 400 -32.15 11.75 -18.29
N LEU A 401 -30.88 12.00 -18.63
CA LEU A 401 -29.76 11.07 -18.50
C LEU A 401 -28.44 11.79 -18.22
N VAL A 402 -27.75 11.37 -17.16
CA VAL A 402 -26.34 11.75 -16.91
C VAL A 402 -25.38 10.58 -17.05
N LEU A 403 -24.13 10.88 -17.39
CA LEU A 403 -23.01 9.94 -17.41
C LEU A 403 -22.15 10.06 -16.14
N VAL A 404 -21.80 8.92 -15.56
CA VAL A 404 -20.97 8.78 -14.37
C VAL A 404 -19.92 7.69 -14.57
N THR A 405 -18.64 8.02 -14.45
CA THR A 405 -17.52 7.08 -14.57
C THR A 405 -16.86 6.87 -13.21
N SER A 406 -17.26 5.81 -12.50
CA SER A 406 -16.50 5.33 -11.35
C SER A 406 -15.18 4.70 -11.80
N ILE A 407 -14.08 5.00 -11.12
CA ILE A 407 -12.75 4.46 -11.40
C ILE A 407 -12.02 4.04 -10.13
N PHE A 408 -11.14 3.05 -10.26
CA PHE A 408 -9.96 2.97 -9.42
C PHE A 408 -8.85 3.79 -10.07
N ALA A 409 -8.10 4.55 -9.26
CA ALA A 409 -6.87 5.21 -9.67
C ALA A 409 -5.96 5.38 -8.45
N GLY A 410 -4.95 4.51 -8.31
CA GLY A 410 -4.26 4.23 -7.06
C GLY A 410 -2.80 4.69 -7.00
N LEU A 411 -2.35 4.93 -5.77
CA LEU A 411 -0.94 4.97 -5.37
C LEU A 411 -0.69 3.67 -4.57
N VAL A 412 0.01 2.70 -5.15
CA VAL A 412 0.09 1.33 -4.62
C VAL A 412 1.55 0.95 -4.30
N PRO A 413 1.97 0.87 -3.03
CA PRO A 413 3.27 0.35 -2.63
C PRO A 413 3.30 -1.19 -2.53
N ASP A 414 4.50 -1.74 -2.39
CA ASP A 414 4.81 -3.13 -2.02
C ASP A 414 4.55 -3.33 -0.50
N TYR A 415 3.28 -3.55 -0.11
CA TYR A 415 2.82 -3.61 1.28
C TYR A 415 3.26 -4.86 2.04
N ASN A 416 3.47 -5.99 1.34
CA ASN A 416 3.89 -7.23 1.97
C ASN A 416 5.43 -7.39 2.04
N HIS A 417 6.16 -6.51 1.33
CA HIS A 417 7.61 -6.39 1.25
C HIS A 417 8.31 -7.56 0.53
N ASP A 418 7.56 -8.28 -0.32
CA ASP A 418 8.07 -9.36 -1.15
C ASP A 418 8.79 -8.86 -2.43
N ARG A 419 8.76 -7.55 -2.70
CA ARG A 419 9.32 -6.81 -3.87
C ARG A 419 8.51 -6.90 -5.18
N ILE A 420 7.30 -7.46 -5.15
CA ILE A 420 6.30 -7.38 -6.23
C ILE A 420 5.34 -6.23 -5.87
N ILE A 421 4.49 -5.81 -6.82
CA ILE A 421 3.30 -4.99 -6.52
C ILE A 421 2.13 -5.60 -7.32
N ASP A 422 1.19 -6.24 -6.63
CA ASP A 422 0.09 -7.01 -7.26
C ASP A 422 -1.33 -6.60 -6.81
N GLU A 423 -2.31 -7.49 -6.96
CA GLU A 423 -3.72 -7.21 -6.59
C GLU A 423 -3.97 -7.28 -5.06
N GLU A 424 -3.12 -7.95 -4.26
CA GLU A 424 -3.16 -7.88 -2.79
C GLU A 424 -2.76 -6.48 -2.31
N ASP A 425 -1.61 -5.97 -2.80
CA ASP A 425 -1.17 -4.60 -2.52
C ASP A 425 -2.19 -3.56 -2.98
N ARG A 426 -2.77 -3.78 -4.15
CA ARG A 426 -3.82 -2.93 -4.72
C ARG A 426 -5.10 -2.95 -3.89
N ALA A 427 -5.45 -4.09 -3.29
CA ALA A 427 -6.55 -4.19 -2.35
C ALA A 427 -6.25 -3.48 -1.01
N ARG A 428 -4.99 -3.52 -0.53
CA ARG A 428 -4.56 -2.74 0.66
C ARG A 428 -4.55 -1.23 0.38
N ALA A 429 -4.04 -0.80 -0.77
CA ALA A 429 -4.11 0.59 -1.24
C ALA A 429 -5.55 1.05 -1.45
N ALA A 430 -6.44 0.15 -1.88
CA ALA A 430 -7.87 0.43 -1.99
C ALA A 430 -8.52 0.64 -0.63
N GLN A 431 -8.18 -0.17 0.37
CA GLN A 431 -8.63 -0.01 1.77
C GLN A 431 -8.05 1.23 2.44
N GLY A 432 -6.94 1.79 1.96
CA GLY A 432 -6.30 2.97 2.55
C GLY A 432 -5.30 2.65 3.67
N ASP A 433 -4.80 1.41 3.71
CA ASP A 433 -3.79 0.94 4.67
C ASP A 433 -2.62 1.91 4.81
N ILE A 434 -2.13 2.09 6.04
CA ILE A 434 -0.91 2.84 6.32
C ILE A 434 0.29 2.02 5.87
N TYR A 435 1.07 2.56 4.93
CA TYR A 435 2.37 1.99 4.58
C TYR A 435 3.44 2.50 5.57
N TYR A 436 4.05 1.57 6.29
CA TYR A 436 5.07 1.84 7.30
C TYR A 436 6.46 1.76 6.67
N PHE A 437 7.24 2.83 6.76
CA PHE A 437 8.59 2.86 6.19
C PHE A 437 9.54 3.77 6.98
N TRP A 438 10.85 3.60 6.81
CA TRP A 438 11.85 4.38 7.53
C TRP A 438 12.29 5.64 6.77
N ILE A 439 12.97 6.55 7.48
CA ILE A 439 13.72 7.65 6.85
C ILE A 439 15.15 7.21 6.51
N ASN A 440 15.73 7.76 5.44
CA ASN A 440 17.08 7.45 4.95
C ASN A 440 18.13 8.23 5.77
N ASP A 441 18.29 7.89 7.06
CA ASP A 441 19.07 8.67 8.03
C ASP A 441 20.47 8.14 8.35
N ASP A 442 20.96 7.15 7.62
CA ASP A 442 22.35 6.71 7.54
C ASP A 442 23.11 7.29 6.30
N ASP A 443 24.26 6.73 5.93
CA ASP A 443 25.31 7.34 5.09
C ASP A 443 26.01 6.23 4.30
N ASP A 444 25.49 5.87 3.12
CA ASP A 444 25.66 4.54 2.50
C ASP A 444 26.12 4.58 1.02
N GLU A 445 27.25 5.25 0.77
CA GLU A 445 27.77 5.53 -0.58
C GLU A 445 28.14 4.29 -1.44
N GLY A 446 27.89 4.39 -2.74
CA GLY A 446 28.43 3.46 -3.75
C GLY A 446 27.95 2.00 -3.63
N GLU A 447 28.87 1.04 -3.60
CA GLU A 447 28.54 -0.41 -3.55
C GLU A 447 28.95 -1.09 -2.23
N THR A 448 29.79 -0.42 -1.43
CA THR A 448 30.39 -0.94 -0.17
C THR A 448 30.84 0.18 0.79
N GLY A 449 30.42 1.43 0.60
CA GLY A 449 30.76 2.56 1.47
C GLY A 449 29.67 2.79 2.50
N GLY A 450 30.03 3.45 3.60
CA GLY A 450 29.11 3.77 4.69
C GLY A 450 29.29 2.99 5.99
N ASP A 451 28.41 3.27 6.96
CA ASP A 451 28.39 2.59 8.26
C ASP A 451 27.00 2.24 8.83
N ASP A 452 25.91 2.43 8.08
CA ASP A 452 24.56 1.99 8.46
C ASP A 452 24.01 2.58 9.78
N ILE A 453 24.73 3.49 10.45
CA ILE A 453 24.36 3.99 11.80
C ILE A 453 23.36 5.15 11.64
N PRO A 454 22.09 5.02 12.10
CA PRO A 454 21.09 6.09 11.98
C PRO A 454 21.50 7.36 12.71
N LEU A 455 21.35 8.51 12.07
CA LEU A 455 21.85 9.81 12.52
C LEU A 455 20.74 10.77 12.95
N PRO A 456 20.97 11.57 14.02
CA PRO A 456 20.06 12.66 14.36
C PRO A 456 20.01 13.70 13.22
N ALA A 457 18.82 14.25 12.96
CA ALA A 457 18.65 15.31 11.99
C ALA A 457 19.51 16.55 12.35
N MET A 458 20.45 16.90 11.47
CA MET A 458 21.45 17.95 11.66
C MET A 458 21.19 19.15 10.74
N SER A 459 21.39 20.36 11.24
CA SER A 459 21.04 21.60 10.52
C SER A 459 22.25 22.32 9.87
N SER A 460 22.95 21.68 8.93
CA SER A 460 24.00 22.34 8.13
C SER A 460 24.37 21.57 6.86
N GLN A 461 25.29 22.14 6.06
CA GLN A 461 25.96 21.49 4.93
C GLN A 461 26.98 20.40 5.35
N GLU A 462 26.98 20.00 6.63
CA GLU A 462 27.86 18.98 7.22
C GLU A 462 27.09 17.70 7.57
N SER A 463 25.80 17.61 7.20
CA SER A 463 25.05 16.36 7.31
C SER A 463 25.61 15.33 6.32
N ARG A 464 25.81 14.10 6.82
CA ARG A 464 26.21 12.93 6.02
C ARG A 464 25.01 12.01 5.67
N ARG A 465 23.77 12.44 5.99
CA ARG A 465 22.58 11.61 5.76
C ARG A 465 22.21 11.58 4.29
N ASP A 466 21.90 10.41 3.75
CA ASP A 466 21.43 10.31 2.36
C ASP A 466 20.08 11.03 2.14
N CYS A 467 19.22 11.11 3.16
CA CYS A 467 18.04 11.97 3.10
C CYS A 467 18.32 13.47 2.92
N ASP A 468 19.57 13.94 3.02
CA ASP A 468 19.98 15.31 2.69
C ASP A 468 20.64 15.44 1.29
N ASN A 469 20.92 14.32 0.59
CA ASN A 469 21.46 14.30 -0.78
C ASN A 469 20.43 14.65 -1.88
N PHE A 470 20.89 15.10 -3.06
CA PHE A 470 20.03 15.47 -4.21
C PHE A 470 20.01 14.42 -5.34
N ARG A 471 20.45 13.21 -5.03
CA ARG A 471 20.55 12.03 -5.90
C ARG A 471 20.56 10.78 -5.00
N ILE A 472 20.27 9.63 -5.60
CA ILE A 472 20.81 8.36 -5.09
C ILE A 472 22.31 8.37 -5.43
N ASP A 473 23.18 7.84 -4.56
CA ASP A 473 24.61 7.73 -4.91
C ASP A 473 25.29 6.38 -4.61
N GLY A 474 24.54 5.46 -3.99
CA GLY A 474 24.87 4.05 -3.92
C GLY A 474 23.85 3.14 -4.59
N VAL A 475 24.29 1.93 -4.93
CA VAL A 475 23.39 0.76 -5.01
C VAL A 475 23.15 0.15 -3.62
N ARG A 476 23.78 0.72 -2.59
CA ARG A 476 23.60 0.39 -1.17
C ARG A 476 22.41 1.18 -0.60
N ASP A 477 22.50 2.51 -0.63
CA ASP A 477 21.45 3.55 -0.51
C ASP A 477 20.08 3.16 -1.12
N LEU A 478 20.04 2.38 -2.22
CA LEU A 478 18.78 1.87 -2.81
C LEU A 478 17.87 1.08 -1.84
N ILE A 479 18.38 0.49 -0.76
CA ILE A 479 17.54 -0.26 0.18
C ILE A 479 16.52 0.64 0.90
N ASP A 480 16.84 1.92 1.04
CA ASP A 480 16.06 2.99 1.68
C ASP A 480 15.01 3.64 0.75
N PHE A 481 14.96 3.21 -0.51
CA PHE A 481 13.99 3.68 -1.49
C PHE A 481 12.84 2.68 -1.63
N PHE A 482 11.61 3.06 -1.30
CA PHE A 482 10.42 2.20 -1.45
C PHE A 482 9.64 2.48 -2.75
N PRO A 483 9.06 1.45 -3.39
CA PRO A 483 8.36 1.64 -4.65
C PRO A 483 6.90 2.02 -4.42
N VAL A 484 6.36 2.85 -5.32
CA VAL A 484 4.91 3.10 -5.46
C VAL A 484 4.53 3.02 -6.93
N ALA A 485 3.71 2.05 -7.28
CA ALA A 485 3.06 1.94 -8.58
C ALA A 485 1.91 2.95 -8.71
N LEU A 486 1.80 3.52 -9.91
CA LEU A 486 0.74 4.45 -10.28
C LEU A 486 -0.25 3.73 -11.19
N ASP A 487 -1.22 3.03 -10.60
CA ASP A 487 -2.37 2.50 -11.34
C ASP A 487 -3.31 3.66 -11.70
N ILE A 488 -2.94 4.40 -12.74
CA ILE A 488 -3.63 5.63 -13.17
C ILE A 488 -3.95 5.63 -14.67
N LYS A 489 -3.77 4.51 -15.38
CA LYS A 489 -3.99 4.44 -16.84
C LYS A 489 -5.39 4.89 -17.25
N THR A 490 -6.41 4.45 -16.51
CA THR A 490 -7.81 4.87 -16.69
C THR A 490 -8.00 6.37 -16.44
N LEU A 491 -7.35 6.91 -15.39
CA LEU A 491 -7.38 8.34 -15.05
C LEU A 491 -6.74 9.20 -16.17
N LEU A 492 -5.61 8.75 -16.73
CA LEU A 492 -4.89 9.43 -17.83
C LEU A 492 -5.67 9.44 -19.14
N GLY A 493 -6.46 8.38 -19.41
CA GLY A 493 -7.36 8.32 -20.56
C GLY A 493 -8.55 9.31 -20.46
N ILE A 494 -8.92 9.69 -19.24
CA ILE A 494 -10.01 10.62 -18.92
C ILE A 494 -9.49 12.06 -18.85
N PHE A 495 -8.51 12.32 -17.98
CA PHE A 495 -7.88 13.62 -17.77
C PHE A 495 -6.50 13.65 -18.44
N GLN A 496 -6.46 13.95 -19.74
CA GLN A 496 -5.23 13.82 -20.52
C GLN A 496 -4.12 14.79 -20.02
N PRO A 497 -2.87 14.35 -19.76
CA PRO A 497 -1.79 15.18 -19.20
C PRO A 497 -1.29 16.36 -20.07
N ASN A 498 -1.78 16.49 -21.31
CA ASN A 498 -1.57 17.64 -22.18
C ASN A 498 -2.62 18.76 -22.00
N VAL A 499 -3.68 18.49 -21.23
CA VAL A 499 -4.77 19.43 -20.89
C VAL A 499 -4.84 19.66 -19.38
N TYR A 500 -4.68 18.62 -18.57
CA TYR A 500 -4.81 18.67 -17.11
C TYR A 500 -3.45 18.68 -16.41
N GLU A 501 -3.32 19.47 -15.32
CA GLU A 501 -2.11 19.51 -14.50
C GLU A 501 -2.16 18.42 -13.42
N TYR A 502 -1.20 17.51 -13.46
CA TYR A 502 -0.99 16.49 -12.42
C TYR A 502 0.03 16.98 -11.39
N ARG A 503 -0.27 16.79 -10.09
CA ARG A 503 0.64 17.12 -8.98
C ARG A 503 0.79 15.94 -8.02
N LEU A 504 2.02 15.69 -7.58
CA LEU A 504 2.33 14.87 -6.41
C LEU A 504 2.63 15.80 -5.22
N LYS A 505 2.13 15.45 -4.04
CA LYS A 505 2.11 16.33 -2.88
C LYS A 505 2.30 15.56 -1.56
N ALA A 506 3.06 16.13 -0.63
CA ALA A 506 3.35 15.54 0.68
C ALA A 506 3.42 16.61 1.78
N ALA A 507 3.71 16.20 3.02
CA ALA A 507 4.06 17.12 4.11
C ALA A 507 5.43 17.80 3.91
N THR A 508 5.67 18.92 4.60
CA THR A 508 6.88 19.72 4.47
C THR A 508 8.16 18.92 4.76
N GLU A 509 8.97 18.68 3.73
CA GLU A 509 10.27 18.00 3.81
C GLU A 509 10.18 16.55 4.32
N ASN A 510 9.04 15.88 4.11
CA ASN A 510 8.77 14.51 4.57
C ASN A 510 9.22 13.43 3.57
N LEU A 511 9.12 13.73 2.26
CA LEU A 511 9.47 12.81 1.16
C LEU A 511 10.32 13.47 0.07
N LYS A 512 11.15 12.67 -0.59
CA LYS A 512 11.58 12.89 -1.98
C LYS A 512 11.02 11.79 -2.89
N VAL A 513 11.03 12.06 -4.20
CA VAL A 513 10.65 11.12 -5.27
C VAL A 513 11.75 11.01 -6.33
N VAL A 514 11.88 9.81 -6.89
CA VAL A 514 12.72 9.47 -8.03
C VAL A 514 11.82 8.94 -9.15
N PHE A 515 12.15 9.30 -10.40
CA PHE A 515 11.46 8.85 -11.61
C PHE A 515 12.36 7.89 -12.41
N PRO A 516 12.38 6.57 -12.09
CA PRO A 516 13.09 5.56 -12.85
C PRO A 516 12.22 4.98 -13.99
N GLU A 517 12.84 4.19 -14.86
CA GLU A 517 12.17 3.43 -15.92
C GLU A 517 11.66 2.06 -15.41
N LEU A 518 10.94 2.05 -14.28
CA LEU A 518 10.39 0.84 -13.64
C LEU A 518 8.87 0.71 -13.84
N THR A 519 8.39 -0.53 -13.83
CA THR A 519 6.97 -0.90 -13.86
C THR A 519 6.68 -1.98 -12.82
N THR A 520 5.41 -2.31 -12.58
CA THR A 520 5.03 -3.45 -11.72
C THR A 520 5.57 -4.80 -12.20
N GLU A 521 5.91 -4.94 -13.48
CA GLU A 521 6.56 -6.15 -14.03
C GLU A 521 8.08 -6.18 -13.82
N THR A 522 8.70 -5.04 -13.48
CA THR A 522 10.16 -4.90 -13.37
C THR A 522 10.63 -4.37 -12.02
N VAL A 523 9.72 -4.12 -11.07
CA VAL A 523 10.01 -3.42 -9.80
C VAL A 523 11.06 -4.14 -8.96
N GLU A 524 11.06 -5.48 -8.81
CA GLU A 524 12.05 -6.16 -7.97
C GLU A 524 13.51 -5.89 -8.39
N ASN A 525 13.75 -5.58 -9.67
CA ASN A 525 15.08 -5.43 -10.25
C ASN A 525 15.91 -4.28 -9.67
N TYR A 526 15.31 -3.23 -9.08
CA TYR A 526 16.12 -2.16 -8.46
C TYR A 526 16.88 -2.65 -7.21
N LEU A 527 16.46 -3.78 -6.61
CA LEU A 527 17.13 -4.39 -5.46
C LEU A 527 17.88 -5.69 -5.77
N ILE A 528 17.66 -6.34 -6.93
CA ILE A 528 18.23 -7.67 -7.21
C ILE A 528 18.95 -7.84 -8.55
N ASP A 529 18.80 -6.89 -9.50
CA ASP A 529 19.52 -6.90 -10.78
C ASP A 529 20.63 -5.84 -10.81
N VAL A 530 21.82 -6.24 -11.24
CA VAL A 530 23.04 -5.42 -11.18
C VAL A 530 22.98 -4.25 -12.18
N GLU A 531 22.41 -4.43 -13.36
CA GLU A 531 22.38 -3.39 -14.40
C GLU A 531 21.26 -2.36 -14.14
N THR A 532 20.09 -2.84 -13.71
CA THR A 532 18.96 -2.01 -13.29
C THR A 532 19.31 -1.20 -12.04
N ALA A 533 19.79 -1.84 -10.97
CA ALA A 533 20.18 -1.14 -9.74
C ALA A 533 21.23 -0.06 -10.00
N ARG A 534 22.30 -0.35 -10.75
CA ARG A 534 23.33 0.66 -11.12
C ARG A 534 22.79 1.80 -11.99
N THR A 535 21.71 1.58 -12.74
CA THR A 535 21.05 2.62 -13.54
C THR A 535 20.13 3.51 -12.68
N VAL A 536 19.45 2.92 -11.69
CA VAL A 536 18.64 3.66 -10.71
C VAL A 536 19.53 4.44 -9.73
N ALA A 537 20.67 3.89 -9.32
CA ALA A 537 21.67 4.51 -8.43
C ALA A 537 22.41 5.75 -8.98
N LEU A 538 22.00 6.25 -10.16
CA LEU A 538 22.52 7.47 -10.76
C LEU A 538 21.42 8.54 -10.94
N LYS A 539 20.21 8.29 -10.42
CA LYS A 539 19.04 9.17 -10.58
C LYS A 539 19.07 10.32 -9.56
N GLN A 540 18.51 11.46 -9.98
CA GLN A 540 18.25 12.59 -9.09
C GLN A 540 17.00 12.32 -8.24
N THR A 541 17.09 12.66 -6.95
CA THR A 541 15.97 12.70 -6.01
C THR A 541 15.38 14.10 -6.01
N PHE A 542 14.07 14.23 -5.81
CA PHE A 542 13.37 15.53 -5.82
C PHE A 542 12.39 15.62 -4.64
N PRO A 543 12.52 16.61 -3.72
CA PRO A 543 11.55 16.82 -2.65
C PRO A 543 10.12 16.95 -3.18
N VAL A 544 9.18 16.24 -2.56
CA VAL A 544 7.76 16.32 -2.90
C VAL A 544 7.17 17.59 -2.26
N PRO A 545 6.53 18.49 -3.04
CA PRO A 545 6.07 19.79 -2.56
C PRO A 545 4.75 19.70 -1.77
N GLN A 546 4.37 20.78 -1.08
CA GLN A 546 3.04 20.91 -0.45
C GLN A 546 1.94 21.44 -1.39
N ASP A 547 2.32 21.99 -2.55
CA ASP A 547 1.43 22.43 -3.64
C ASP A 547 2.01 21.93 -4.97
N LYS A 548 3.08 22.58 -5.46
CA LYS A 548 3.72 22.27 -6.75
C LYS A 548 5.20 22.61 -6.77
N TRP A 549 5.95 21.96 -7.66
CA TRP A 549 7.34 22.30 -7.93
C TRP A 549 7.46 23.71 -8.53
N PRO A 550 8.45 24.51 -8.11
CA PRO A 550 8.70 25.83 -8.69
C PRO A 550 8.91 25.78 -10.21
N THR A 551 8.43 26.81 -10.91
CA THR A 551 8.60 26.91 -12.38
C THR A 551 10.04 27.19 -12.81
N ASN A 552 10.88 27.68 -11.89
CA ASN A 552 12.21 28.21 -12.15
C ASN A 552 13.33 27.34 -11.54
N GLY A 553 14.50 27.37 -12.17
CA GLY A 553 15.68 26.60 -11.75
C GLY A 553 15.73 25.20 -12.37
N ALA A 554 16.91 24.77 -12.84
CA ALA A 554 17.09 23.53 -13.60
C ALA A 554 16.58 22.28 -12.87
N TYR A 555 16.81 22.22 -11.56
CA TYR A 555 16.36 21.12 -10.68
C TYR A 555 14.82 20.98 -10.65
N ASN A 556 14.09 22.08 -10.46
CA ASN A 556 12.62 22.07 -10.47
C ASN A 556 12.02 21.91 -11.87
N ILE A 557 12.81 22.15 -12.94
CA ILE A 557 12.45 21.79 -14.31
C ILE A 557 12.59 20.28 -14.50
N ALA A 558 13.70 19.68 -14.05
CA ALA A 558 13.94 18.23 -14.12
C ALA A 558 12.87 17.43 -13.37
N ALA A 559 12.50 17.83 -12.14
CA ALA A 559 11.43 17.17 -11.36
C ALA A 559 10.11 17.09 -12.14
N ARG A 560 9.66 18.22 -12.70
CA ARG A 560 8.41 18.28 -13.50
C ARG A 560 8.51 17.55 -14.83
N GLN A 561 9.71 17.52 -15.45
CA GLN A 561 9.95 16.73 -16.65
C GLN A 561 9.90 15.23 -16.36
N GLY A 562 10.47 14.76 -15.24
CA GLY A 562 10.38 13.37 -14.78
C GLY A 562 8.93 12.92 -14.63
N LEU A 563 8.13 13.69 -13.87
CA LEU A 563 6.69 13.46 -13.72
C LEU A 563 5.97 13.44 -15.09
N SER A 564 6.21 14.43 -15.95
CA SER A 564 5.58 14.52 -17.29
C SER A 564 5.94 13.34 -18.21
N THR A 565 7.22 12.91 -18.22
CA THR A 565 7.66 11.73 -18.97
C THR A 565 7.02 10.46 -18.44
N MET A 566 7.00 10.27 -17.12
CA MET A 566 6.42 9.10 -16.47
C MET A 566 4.89 9.00 -16.67
N LEU A 567 4.16 10.13 -16.65
CA LEU A 567 2.73 10.19 -17.01
C LEU A 567 2.49 9.85 -18.49
N THR A 568 3.39 10.31 -19.38
CA THR A 568 3.32 9.97 -20.81
C THR A 568 3.50 8.47 -21.02
N THR A 569 4.52 7.87 -20.38
CA THR A 569 4.77 6.43 -20.38
C THR A 569 3.55 5.64 -19.86
N ALA A 570 3.04 5.99 -18.67
CA ALA A 570 1.88 5.36 -18.03
C ALA A 570 0.59 5.42 -18.88
N SER A 571 0.46 6.40 -19.78
CA SER A 571 -0.69 6.49 -20.69
C SER A 571 -0.66 5.47 -21.84
N THR A 572 0.46 4.78 -22.07
CA THR A 572 0.66 3.89 -23.23
C THR A 572 0.91 2.42 -22.85
N GLN A 573 1.79 2.15 -21.88
CA GLN A 573 2.11 0.78 -21.42
C GLN A 573 0.98 0.15 -20.58
N ASP A 574 0.93 -1.18 -20.48
CA ASP A 574 -0.11 -1.89 -19.71
C ASP A 574 0.24 -2.10 -18.23
N ALA A 575 1.50 -2.40 -17.90
CA ALA A 575 1.98 -2.42 -16.51
C ALA A 575 2.06 -1.01 -15.90
N SER A 576 1.69 -0.83 -14.64
CA SER A 576 1.71 0.49 -13.99
C SER A 576 3.14 1.02 -13.84
N SER A 577 3.37 2.31 -14.14
CA SER A 577 4.67 2.97 -13.89
C SER A 577 4.96 3.03 -12.39
N VAL A 578 6.21 2.82 -12.00
CA VAL A 578 6.65 2.87 -10.59
C VAL A 578 7.54 4.10 -10.36
N VAL A 579 7.23 4.87 -9.31
CA VAL A 579 8.17 5.83 -8.71
C VAL A 579 8.87 5.16 -7.53
N LEU A 580 10.07 5.62 -7.20
CA LEU A 580 10.70 5.31 -5.91
C LEU A 580 10.60 6.53 -4.99
N LEU A 581 10.39 6.30 -3.71
CA LEU A 581 10.22 7.30 -2.67
C LEU A 581 11.23 7.10 -1.54
N GLU A 582 11.61 8.21 -0.92
CA GLU A 582 12.64 8.28 0.11
C GLU A 582 12.10 9.08 1.30
N GLY A 583 12.16 8.50 2.50
CA GLY A 583 11.75 9.18 3.73
C GLY A 583 12.81 10.16 4.21
N VAL A 584 12.43 11.40 4.50
CA VAL A 584 13.37 12.48 4.89
C VAL A 584 13.18 12.97 6.32
N LYS A 585 11.96 12.84 6.84
CA LYS A 585 11.55 13.43 8.14
C LYS A 585 10.32 12.71 8.66
N SER A 586 10.33 12.39 9.96
CA SER A 586 9.28 11.61 10.57
C SER A 586 7.91 12.31 10.58
N GLY A 587 6.85 11.50 10.59
CA GLY A 587 5.46 11.93 10.61
C GLY A 587 4.52 10.99 9.87
N GLN A 588 3.25 11.03 10.27
CA GLN A 588 2.14 10.36 9.59
C GLN A 588 1.46 11.37 8.66
N ALA A 589 1.71 11.27 7.36
CA ALA A 589 1.19 12.19 6.35
C ALA A 589 1.16 11.52 4.98
N SER A 590 -0.01 11.53 4.34
CA SER A 590 -0.22 10.83 3.07
C SER A 590 0.53 11.48 1.90
N LEU A 591 1.05 10.65 0.98
CA LEU A 591 1.38 11.10 -0.37
C LEU A 591 0.07 11.27 -1.14
N VAL A 592 -0.13 12.41 -1.79
CA VAL A 592 -1.37 12.76 -2.49
C VAL A 592 -1.09 12.99 -3.97
N LEU A 593 -1.92 12.39 -4.83
CA LEU A 593 -2.04 12.68 -6.26
C LEU A 593 -3.24 13.59 -6.48
N GLU A 594 -3.02 14.80 -6.98
CA GLU A 594 -4.07 15.77 -7.33
C GLU A 594 -4.04 16.08 -8.84
N VAL A 595 -5.22 16.22 -9.46
CA VAL A 595 -5.37 16.60 -10.88
C VAL A 595 -6.19 17.87 -10.98
N PHE A 596 -5.74 18.84 -11.77
CA PHE A 596 -6.37 20.15 -11.94
C PHE A 596 -6.74 20.45 -13.40
N ASP A 597 -7.85 21.15 -13.60
CA ASP A 597 -8.29 21.65 -14.91
C ASP A 597 -7.46 22.87 -15.39
N PRO A 598 -7.61 23.31 -16.65
CA PRO A 598 -6.96 24.53 -17.17
C PRO A 598 -7.34 25.84 -16.45
N SER A 599 -8.37 25.84 -15.60
CA SER A 599 -8.84 26.98 -14.80
C SER A 599 -8.20 27.02 -13.41
N GLY A 600 -7.59 25.92 -12.96
CA GLY A 600 -7.03 25.74 -11.61
C GLY A 600 -7.98 25.08 -10.61
N ASN A 601 -9.14 24.58 -11.03
CA ASN A 601 -10.03 23.75 -10.20
C ASN A 601 -9.42 22.35 -10.04
N LYS A 602 -9.47 21.75 -8.85
CA LYS A 602 -9.14 20.32 -8.70
C LYS A 602 -10.31 19.50 -9.26
N VAL A 603 -10.01 18.45 -10.03
CA VAL A 603 -11.00 17.53 -10.64
C VAL A 603 -10.87 16.09 -10.12
N PHE A 604 -9.70 15.71 -9.61
CA PHE A 604 -9.46 14.41 -8.98
C PHE A 604 -8.44 14.51 -7.84
N SER A 605 -8.55 13.60 -6.87
CA SER A 605 -7.67 13.49 -5.71
C SER A 605 -7.64 12.03 -5.24
N ASN A 606 -6.47 11.46 -4.98
CA ASN A 606 -6.34 10.22 -4.19
C ASN A 606 -5.02 10.23 -3.38
N SER A 607 -4.91 9.37 -2.37
CA SER A 607 -3.82 9.39 -1.40
C SER A 607 -3.36 8.00 -0.97
N LEU A 608 -2.05 7.85 -0.74
CA LEU A 608 -1.43 6.73 -0.03
C LEU A 608 -1.09 7.19 1.38
N ASN A 609 -1.62 6.51 2.40
CA ASN A 609 -1.30 6.80 3.79
C ASN A 609 0.09 6.25 4.16
N LEU A 610 0.88 7.05 4.89
CA LEU A 610 2.26 6.75 5.23
C LEU A 610 2.53 7.00 6.71
N SER A 611 3.37 6.18 7.32
CA SER A 611 4.02 6.45 8.61
C SER A 611 5.53 6.35 8.41
N LEU A 612 6.23 7.48 8.63
CA LEU A 612 7.68 7.57 8.52
C LEU A 612 8.32 7.92 9.87
N ASP A 613 9.40 7.23 10.23
CA ASP A 613 10.29 7.56 11.35
C ASP A 613 11.66 6.89 11.17
N GLY A 614 12.61 7.10 12.09
CA GLY A 614 13.91 6.41 12.08
C GLY A 614 13.76 4.88 12.11
N VAL A 615 14.61 4.14 11.41
CA VAL A 615 14.53 2.67 11.28
C VAL A 615 14.53 1.95 12.65
N GLU A 616 15.23 2.52 13.64
CA GLU A 616 15.24 2.03 15.03
C GLU A 616 13.88 2.13 15.77
N GLN A 617 12.88 2.82 15.20
CA GLN A 617 11.49 2.87 15.69
C GLN A 617 10.59 1.80 15.04
N MET A 618 11.13 0.97 14.14
CA MET A 618 10.42 -0.15 13.50
C MET A 618 10.77 -1.52 14.11
N PHE A 619 11.75 -1.58 15.01
CA PHE A 619 12.18 -2.83 15.64
C PHE A 619 12.58 -2.68 17.11
N ARG A 620 12.61 -3.80 17.84
CA ARG A 620 12.93 -3.87 19.28
C ARG A 620 14.42 -4.03 19.52
N HIS A 621 14.93 -3.48 20.63
CA HIS A 621 16.34 -3.53 20.99
C HIS A 621 16.54 -4.03 22.42
N LYS A 622 17.49 -4.94 22.61
CA LYS A 622 17.93 -5.41 23.93
C LYS A 622 19.43 -5.18 24.10
N ASN A 623 19.81 -4.40 25.11
CA ASN A 623 21.20 -4.16 25.45
C ASN A 623 21.65 -4.98 26.68
N LEU A 624 22.62 -5.86 26.46
CA LEU A 624 23.21 -6.76 27.45
C LEU A 624 24.61 -6.33 27.90
N ILE A 625 25.14 -5.19 27.42
CA ILE A 625 26.50 -4.70 27.71
C ILE A 625 26.79 -4.59 29.21
N GLN A 626 25.82 -4.14 30.02
CA GLN A 626 25.95 -4.05 31.48
C GLN A 626 26.14 -5.40 32.19
N PHE A 627 25.83 -6.52 31.51
CA PHE A 627 26.04 -7.90 31.99
C PHE A 627 27.33 -8.52 31.46
N ALA A 628 28.27 -7.69 31.00
CA ALA A 628 29.64 -8.11 30.73
C ALA A 628 30.42 -8.37 32.03
N LEU A 629 31.54 -9.07 31.90
CA LEU A 629 32.46 -9.40 32.99
C LEU A 629 32.88 -8.16 33.80
N PRO A 630 32.79 -8.19 35.14
CA PRO A 630 33.13 -7.03 35.98
C PRO A 630 34.57 -6.53 35.86
N ASP A 631 35.53 -7.38 35.47
CA ASP A 631 36.93 -6.99 35.24
C ASP A 631 37.16 -6.22 33.92
N LEU A 632 36.12 -6.08 33.09
CA LEU A 632 36.13 -5.22 31.91
C LEU A 632 35.63 -3.80 32.21
N SER A 633 35.13 -3.54 33.43
CA SER A 633 34.49 -2.28 33.87
C SER A 633 33.36 -1.80 32.94
N PRO A 634 32.35 -2.63 32.60
CA PRO A 634 31.24 -2.21 31.78
C PRO A 634 30.47 -1.05 32.42
N GLN A 635 29.95 -0.16 31.58
CA GLN A 635 29.00 0.88 32.00
C GLN A 635 27.57 0.44 31.70
N PRO A 636 26.54 1.04 32.32
CA PRO A 636 25.18 0.96 31.80
C PRO A 636 25.12 1.51 30.36
N PRO A 637 24.12 1.13 29.56
CA PRO A 637 23.91 1.71 28.23
C PRO A 637 23.81 3.24 28.26
N GLU A 638 24.51 3.89 27.33
CA GLU A 638 24.60 5.34 27.22
C GLU A 638 24.50 5.72 25.71
N PRO A 639 23.35 6.27 25.27
CA PRO A 639 23.10 6.67 23.89
C PRO A 639 24.24 7.45 23.22
N GLY A 640 24.55 7.11 21.98
CA GLY A 640 25.64 7.73 21.21
C GLY A 640 27.06 7.31 21.62
N THR A 641 27.25 6.31 22.50
CA THR A 641 28.59 5.85 22.96
C THR A 641 28.86 4.37 22.66
N GLU A 642 30.10 3.90 22.93
CA GLU A 642 30.51 2.47 22.83
C GLU A 642 29.63 1.52 23.66
N TRP A 643 28.84 2.03 24.61
CA TRP A 643 27.93 1.27 25.47
C TRP A 643 26.52 1.12 24.89
N GLY A 644 26.21 1.84 23.79
CA GLY A 644 25.02 1.66 22.98
C GLY A 644 23.71 2.16 23.60
N GLU A 645 22.62 1.98 22.86
CA GLU A 645 21.31 2.51 23.19
C GLU A 645 20.63 1.79 24.38
N LEU A 646 19.62 2.45 24.94
CA LEU A 646 18.73 1.85 25.95
C LEU A 646 17.91 0.68 25.36
N ASP A 647 17.37 -0.15 26.25
CA ASP A 647 16.38 -1.18 25.87
C ASP A 647 15.13 -0.54 25.22
N ARG A 648 14.62 -1.16 24.16
CA ARG A 648 13.35 -0.86 23.50
C ARG A 648 12.56 -2.16 23.34
N LEU A 649 11.74 -2.51 24.34
CA LEU A 649 11.07 -3.82 24.43
C LEU A 649 9.58 -3.78 24.05
N ASP A 650 8.96 -2.61 24.16
CA ASP A 650 7.55 -2.37 23.82
C ASP A 650 7.29 -2.46 22.31
N VAL A 651 6.02 -2.30 21.89
CA VAL A 651 5.65 -2.30 20.46
C VAL A 651 6.32 -1.12 19.73
N PRO A 652 6.96 -1.32 18.56
CA PRO A 652 7.64 -0.25 17.83
C PRO A 652 6.67 0.83 17.33
N LEU A 653 7.06 2.11 17.46
CA LEU A 653 6.19 3.25 17.16
C LEU A 653 5.89 3.42 15.66
N ASN A 654 6.81 3.01 14.79
CA ASN A 654 6.69 3.14 13.33
C ASN A 654 6.60 1.80 12.60
N CYS A 655 6.41 0.69 13.32
CA CYS A 655 5.98 -0.58 12.74
C CYS A 655 5.27 -1.40 13.82
N PRO A 656 4.00 -1.08 14.15
CA PRO A 656 3.24 -1.81 15.16
C PRO A 656 2.97 -3.24 14.70
N ASP A 657 3.19 -4.23 15.58
CA ASP A 657 3.27 -5.66 15.20
C ASP A 657 2.13 -6.14 14.28
N LYS A 658 0.88 -5.77 14.61
CA LYS A 658 -0.30 -6.21 13.86
C LYS A 658 -0.57 -5.38 12.60
N GLU A 659 -0.32 -4.08 12.67
CA GLU A 659 -0.67 -3.14 11.60
C GLU A 659 0.40 -3.08 10.50
N CYS A 660 1.65 -3.42 10.82
CA CYS A 660 2.81 -3.36 9.92
C CYS A 660 3.26 -4.75 9.41
N LEU A 661 3.19 -5.80 10.24
CA LEU A 661 3.69 -7.14 9.87
C LEU A 661 2.56 -8.15 9.60
N ASP A 662 1.34 -7.84 10.05
CA ASP A 662 0.15 -8.71 10.09
C ASP A 662 0.33 -10.03 10.89
N VAL A 663 1.38 -10.13 11.72
CA VAL A 663 1.75 -11.35 12.47
C VAL A 663 1.98 -11.05 13.95
N LEU A 664 1.42 -11.88 14.84
CA LEU A 664 1.43 -11.66 16.30
C LEU A 664 2.30 -12.64 17.11
N ASP A 665 2.77 -13.76 16.55
CA ASP A 665 3.36 -14.86 17.32
C ASP A 665 4.69 -15.41 16.77
N GLU A 666 5.39 -14.66 15.92
CA GLU A 666 6.77 -15.00 15.47
C GLU A 666 7.78 -13.89 15.76
N ASP A 667 8.98 -14.29 16.19
CA ASP A 667 10.08 -13.42 16.60
C ASP A 667 11.35 -13.75 15.82
N PHE A 668 12.10 -12.72 15.39
CA PHE A 668 13.43 -12.85 14.80
C PHE A 668 14.45 -12.10 15.65
N ILE A 669 15.44 -12.80 16.20
CA ILE A 669 16.44 -12.23 17.11
C ILE A 669 17.79 -12.20 16.39
N PHE A 670 18.36 -11.02 16.21
CA PHE A 670 19.70 -10.87 15.63
C PHE A 670 20.76 -10.52 16.69
N VAL A 671 21.79 -11.36 16.80
CA VAL A 671 22.93 -11.19 17.70
C VAL A 671 24.19 -10.86 16.90
N HIS A 672 24.77 -9.68 17.15
CA HIS A 672 25.94 -9.21 16.41
C HIS A 672 27.25 -9.93 16.78
N GLY A 673 28.27 -9.72 15.95
CA GLY A 673 29.59 -10.34 16.06
C GLY A 673 30.57 -9.74 17.08
N TYR A 674 31.81 -10.23 16.99
CA TYR A 674 33.00 -9.66 17.62
C TYR A 674 33.46 -8.39 16.90
N ASN A 675 34.21 -7.51 17.58
CA ASN A 675 34.68 -6.22 17.03
C ASN A 675 33.51 -5.30 16.62
N VAL A 676 32.47 -5.29 17.44
CA VAL A 676 31.27 -4.44 17.31
C VAL A 676 31.02 -3.78 18.65
N ASP A 677 31.13 -2.46 18.72
CA ASP A 677 30.72 -1.64 19.87
C ASP A 677 29.21 -1.32 19.87
N GLY A 678 28.71 -0.66 20.91
CA GLY A 678 27.29 -0.34 21.05
C GLY A 678 26.69 0.66 20.05
N GLN A 679 27.49 1.46 19.34
CA GLN A 679 27.01 2.23 18.18
C GLN A 679 27.07 1.39 16.90
N GLN A 680 28.15 0.64 16.70
CA GLN A 680 28.29 -0.28 15.57
C GLN A 680 27.20 -1.37 15.58
N ALA A 681 26.73 -1.76 16.76
CA ALA A 681 25.59 -2.65 16.94
C ALA A 681 24.28 -2.07 16.36
N ARG A 682 24.04 -0.75 16.50
CA ARG A 682 22.87 -0.08 15.90
C ARG A 682 22.85 -0.24 14.39
N GLY A 683 23.99 0.02 13.72
CA GLY A 683 24.10 -0.13 12.27
C GLY A 683 23.97 -1.58 11.82
N TRP A 684 24.66 -2.51 12.49
CA TRP A 684 24.50 -3.96 12.25
C TRP A 684 23.05 -4.44 12.42
N GLN A 685 22.31 -3.92 13.40
CA GLN A 685 20.91 -4.33 13.63
C GLN A 685 19.95 -3.67 12.65
N SER A 686 20.16 -2.39 12.34
CA SER A 686 19.35 -1.62 11.39
C SER A 686 19.45 -2.23 10.00
N GLU A 687 20.65 -2.47 9.48
CA GLU A 687 20.82 -3.04 8.14
C GLU A 687 20.34 -4.50 8.05
N MET A 688 20.55 -5.30 9.10
CA MET A 688 19.99 -6.66 9.15
C MET A 688 18.45 -6.62 9.16
N PHE A 689 17.83 -5.65 9.84
CA PHE A 689 16.39 -5.39 9.75
C PHE A 689 15.99 -4.96 8.33
N LYS A 690 16.58 -3.90 7.76
CA LYS A 690 16.29 -3.40 6.39
C LYS A 690 16.31 -4.54 5.37
N ARG A 691 17.36 -5.37 5.38
CA ARG A 691 17.57 -6.50 4.44
C ARG A 691 16.60 -7.66 4.62
N LEU A 692 16.18 -7.95 5.85
CA LEU A 692 15.17 -8.97 6.13
C LEU A 692 13.75 -8.48 5.81
N PHE A 693 13.44 -7.23 6.12
CA PHE A 693 12.17 -6.58 5.78
C PHE A 693 11.97 -6.57 4.26
N ARG A 694 12.97 -6.15 3.49
CA ARG A 694 13.03 -6.25 2.00
C ARG A 694 13.11 -7.69 1.45
N SER A 695 13.11 -8.70 2.32
CA SER A 695 13.02 -10.12 1.97
C SER A 695 11.65 -10.74 2.32
N GLY A 696 10.68 -9.94 2.79
CA GLY A 696 9.36 -10.41 3.22
C GLY A 696 9.33 -10.95 4.66
N LEU A 697 10.20 -10.48 5.57
CA LEU A 697 10.16 -10.88 6.98
C LEU A 697 8.97 -10.22 7.71
N ARG A 698 7.91 -11.00 7.94
CA ARG A 698 6.73 -10.63 8.73
C ARG A 698 6.83 -11.15 10.17
N SER A 699 7.87 -10.75 10.91
CA SER A 699 8.12 -11.23 12.28
C SER A 699 8.77 -10.15 13.15
N ARG A 700 8.48 -10.13 14.45
CA ARG A 700 9.02 -9.13 15.39
C ARG A 700 10.54 -9.19 15.43
N PHE A 701 11.21 -8.16 14.91
CA PHE A 701 12.68 -8.11 14.93
C PHE A 701 13.20 -7.58 16.27
N TRP A 702 14.21 -8.27 16.80
CA TRP A 702 14.93 -7.94 18.03
C TRP A 702 16.44 -7.82 17.76
N GLY A 703 16.97 -6.61 17.80
CA GLY A 703 18.41 -6.37 17.81
C GLY A 703 18.98 -6.61 19.21
N VAL A 704 20.00 -7.49 19.33
CA VAL A 704 20.67 -7.79 20.60
C VAL A 704 22.09 -7.24 20.60
N THR A 705 22.36 -6.33 21.53
CA THR A 705 23.67 -5.69 21.76
C THR A 705 24.38 -6.34 22.95
N TRP A 706 25.66 -6.70 22.80
CA TRP A 706 26.48 -7.28 23.87
C TRP A 706 27.94 -6.81 23.76
N TYR A 707 28.72 -6.87 24.84
CA TYR A 707 30.06 -6.28 24.83
C TYR A 707 31.11 -7.18 24.16
N GLY A 708 31.15 -7.12 22.82
CA GLY A 708 32.05 -7.89 21.95
C GLY A 708 33.29 -7.12 21.43
N SER A 709 33.50 -5.88 21.89
CA SER A 709 34.51 -4.93 21.41
C SER A 709 35.68 -4.68 22.38
N LYS A 710 35.85 -5.44 23.46
CA LYS A 710 36.89 -5.13 24.45
C LYS A 710 38.29 -5.19 23.85
N THR A 711 39.03 -4.09 23.93
CA THR A 711 40.32 -3.82 23.24
C THR A 711 40.21 -3.49 21.75
N GLN A 712 39.07 -2.97 21.30
CA GLN A 712 38.96 -2.24 20.05
C GLN A 712 39.86 -0.99 20.07
N GLN A 713 40.42 -0.64 18.91
CA GLN A 713 41.26 0.54 18.71
C GLN A 713 40.71 1.34 17.52
N LEU A 714 40.55 2.65 17.72
CA LEU A 714 40.03 3.60 16.73
C LEU A 714 38.68 3.16 16.10
N ASN A 715 37.90 2.37 16.83
CA ASN A 715 36.66 1.72 16.38
C ASN A 715 36.83 0.81 15.13
N MET A 716 38.06 0.46 14.73
CA MET A 716 38.36 -0.32 13.53
C MET A 716 38.59 -1.80 13.82
N PHE A 717 39.46 -2.12 14.79
CA PHE A 717 39.90 -3.50 15.04
C PHE A 717 40.04 -3.79 16.54
N THR A 718 39.66 -5.00 16.95
CA THR A 718 39.78 -5.50 18.33
C THR A 718 40.94 -6.48 18.43
N ILE A 719 41.82 -6.26 19.40
CA ILE A 719 43.08 -7.02 19.51
C ILE A 719 42.88 -8.38 20.20
N ASN A 720 42.04 -8.49 21.23
CA ASN A 720 41.94 -9.70 22.06
C ASN A 720 40.61 -10.44 21.88
N PHE A 721 40.57 -11.42 20.96
CA PHE A 721 39.42 -12.29 20.73
C PHE A 721 39.02 -13.04 22.01
N ARG A 722 39.99 -13.66 22.69
CA ARG A 722 39.78 -14.48 23.90
C ARG A 722 39.00 -13.77 25.03
N ILE A 723 39.21 -12.46 25.22
CA ILE A 723 38.56 -11.70 26.31
C ILE A 723 37.07 -11.54 25.99
N ASN A 724 36.75 -11.31 24.72
CA ASN A 724 35.38 -11.20 24.24
C ASN A 724 34.71 -12.57 24.14
N ALA A 725 35.46 -13.66 23.88
CA ALA A 725 34.95 -15.02 23.96
C ALA A 725 34.58 -15.39 25.41
N ARG A 726 35.45 -15.09 26.39
CA ARG A 726 35.14 -15.21 27.82
C ARG A 726 33.89 -14.40 28.18
N ASN A 727 33.73 -13.21 27.60
CA ASN A 727 32.56 -12.35 27.84
C ASN A 727 31.28 -12.92 27.23
N ALA A 728 31.31 -13.48 26.02
CA ALA A 728 30.18 -14.16 25.39
C ALA A 728 29.63 -15.30 26.28
N LEU A 729 30.53 -16.11 26.85
CA LEU A 729 30.17 -17.16 27.81
C LEU A 729 29.53 -16.57 29.09
N HIS A 730 30.07 -15.47 29.61
CA HIS A 730 29.57 -14.82 30.84
C HIS A 730 28.21 -14.13 30.65
N THR A 731 27.95 -13.53 29.50
CA THR A 731 26.67 -12.85 29.19
C THR A 731 25.56 -13.83 28.83
N ALA A 732 25.89 -15.07 28.42
CA ALA A 732 24.92 -16.08 27.98
C ALA A 732 23.74 -16.39 28.92
N PRO A 733 23.90 -16.47 30.26
CA PRO A 733 22.75 -16.65 31.16
C PRO A 733 21.77 -15.47 31.11
N ASN A 734 22.26 -14.23 30.94
CA ASN A 734 21.40 -13.05 30.83
C ASN A 734 20.70 -12.99 29.46
N PHE A 735 21.31 -13.54 28.41
CA PHE A 735 20.64 -13.73 27.12
C PHE A 735 19.57 -14.82 27.20
N ARG A 736 19.82 -15.95 27.90
CA ARG A 736 18.77 -16.96 28.17
C ARG A 736 17.58 -16.37 28.92
N ASN A 737 17.84 -15.56 29.96
CA ASN A 737 16.77 -14.90 30.72
C ASN A 737 15.94 -13.99 29.80
N PHE A 738 16.58 -13.13 28.99
CA PHE A 738 15.87 -12.33 27.98
C PHE A 738 15.00 -13.17 27.06
N LEU A 739 15.52 -14.28 26.51
CA LEU A 739 14.73 -15.18 25.66
C LEU A 739 13.53 -15.75 26.44
N ASN A 740 13.74 -16.32 27.62
CA ASN A 740 12.68 -16.89 28.45
C ASN A 740 11.59 -15.88 28.87
N ASP A 741 11.98 -14.64 29.14
CA ASP A 741 11.08 -13.58 29.65
C ASP A 741 10.24 -12.93 28.53
N ASN A 742 10.72 -12.94 27.27
CA ASN A 742 10.14 -12.15 26.17
C ASN A 742 9.61 -13.01 25.00
N MET A 743 10.15 -14.20 24.77
CA MET A 743 9.84 -15.03 23.59
C MET A 743 8.70 -16.01 23.89
N GLN A 744 7.46 -15.55 23.64
CA GLN A 744 6.23 -16.33 23.88
C GLN A 744 5.81 -17.17 22.66
N GLY A 745 6.17 -16.71 21.46
CA GLY A 745 5.83 -17.35 20.18
C GLY A 745 6.90 -18.29 19.64
N LYS A 746 6.88 -18.55 18.33
CA LYS A 746 7.90 -19.34 17.62
C LYS A 746 9.04 -18.41 17.19
N SER A 747 10.22 -18.60 17.78
CA SER A 747 11.34 -17.68 17.60
C SER A 747 12.43 -18.24 16.68
N SER A 748 13.06 -17.37 15.89
CA SER A 748 14.24 -17.68 15.09
C SER A 748 15.41 -16.79 15.52
N ILE A 749 16.58 -17.37 15.81
CA ILE A 749 17.77 -16.60 16.23
C ILE A 749 18.80 -16.61 15.10
N ALA A 750 19.15 -15.45 14.56
CA ALA A 750 20.34 -15.26 13.74
C ALA A 750 21.52 -14.77 14.60
N SER A 751 22.71 -15.25 14.31
CA SER A 751 23.92 -14.88 15.07
C SER A 751 25.13 -14.81 14.16
N HIS A 752 25.85 -13.69 14.21
CA HIS A 752 27.06 -13.47 13.42
C HIS A 752 28.33 -13.74 14.24
N SER A 753 29.39 -14.25 13.61
CA SER A 753 30.74 -14.30 14.19
C SER A 753 30.75 -14.95 15.58
N LEU A 754 31.31 -14.26 16.59
CA LEU A 754 31.38 -14.70 17.98
C LEU A 754 30.02 -14.66 18.71
N GLY A 755 29.01 -13.96 18.18
CA GLY A 755 27.64 -14.01 18.70
C GLY A 755 27.09 -15.44 18.73
N ASN A 756 27.56 -16.32 17.83
CA ASN A 756 27.26 -17.75 17.87
C ASN A 756 27.72 -18.46 19.15
N MET A 757 28.78 -18.00 19.81
CA MET A 757 29.22 -18.54 21.11
C MET A 757 28.28 -18.11 22.24
N LEU A 758 27.84 -16.84 22.23
CA LEU A 758 26.84 -16.30 23.15
C LEU A 758 25.52 -17.08 23.00
N THR A 759 25.03 -17.25 21.78
CA THR A 759 23.79 -17.99 21.46
C THR A 759 23.90 -19.47 21.81
N ALA A 760 24.93 -20.20 21.37
CA ALA A 760 25.06 -21.63 21.67
C ALA A 760 25.17 -21.92 23.18
N SER A 761 25.86 -21.04 23.93
CA SER A 761 25.91 -21.11 25.39
C SER A 761 24.56 -20.79 26.03
N ALA A 762 23.87 -19.75 25.56
CA ALA A 762 22.54 -19.38 26.04
C ALA A 762 21.49 -20.46 25.77
N LEU A 763 21.68 -21.31 24.76
CA LEU A 763 20.78 -22.43 24.47
C LEU A 763 21.12 -23.74 25.24
N LEU A 764 22.36 -23.93 25.72
CA LEU A 764 22.79 -25.20 26.34
C LEU A 764 23.48 -25.16 27.71
N ASP A 765 24.29 -24.15 28.04
CA ASP A 765 25.16 -24.25 29.22
C ASP A 765 24.34 -24.37 30.52
N PRO A 766 24.84 -25.08 31.56
CA PRO A 766 24.08 -25.35 32.77
C PRO A 766 23.62 -24.09 33.51
N GLY A 767 22.34 -24.03 33.89
CA GLY A 767 21.71 -22.90 34.56
C GLY A 767 20.19 -23.07 34.64
N GLU A 768 19.45 -21.97 34.64
CA GLU A 768 17.99 -21.99 34.43
C GLU A 768 17.65 -22.69 33.10
N PRO A 769 16.53 -23.43 33.00
CA PRO A 769 16.14 -24.11 31.76
C PRO A 769 15.75 -23.10 30.68
N LEU A 770 16.00 -23.43 29.41
CA LEU A 770 15.42 -22.71 28.28
C LEU A 770 13.91 -23.03 28.22
N THR A 771 13.07 -21.99 28.22
CA THR A 771 11.60 -22.10 28.10
C THR A 771 11.06 -21.46 26.82
N ALA A 772 11.85 -20.61 26.16
CA ALA A 772 11.54 -20.01 24.86
C ALA A 772 11.44 -21.07 23.75
N SER A 773 10.45 -20.94 22.87
CA SER A 773 10.19 -21.88 21.77
C SER A 773 11.02 -21.53 20.52
N ILE A 774 12.30 -21.92 20.54
CA ILE A 774 13.23 -21.66 19.44
C ILE A 774 12.98 -22.65 18.28
N GLY A 775 12.44 -22.15 17.17
CA GLY A 775 12.17 -22.91 15.95
C GLY A 775 13.37 -23.02 15.01
N ASN A 776 14.14 -21.94 14.85
CA ASN A 776 15.32 -21.90 13.97
C ASN A 776 16.53 -21.23 14.66
N VAL A 777 17.73 -21.66 14.29
CA VAL A 777 18.99 -20.96 14.62
C VAL A 777 19.85 -20.82 13.36
N PHE A 778 20.01 -19.60 12.88
CA PHE A 778 20.80 -19.22 11.71
C PHE A 778 22.20 -18.79 12.16
N MET A 779 23.16 -19.71 12.08
CA MET A 779 24.54 -19.49 12.51
C MET A 779 25.37 -18.98 11.34
N ILE A 780 25.82 -17.72 11.38
CA ILE A 780 26.50 -17.03 10.27
C ILE A 780 27.93 -16.70 10.65
N ASP A 781 28.89 -17.08 9.80
CA ASP A 781 30.34 -16.93 10.03
C ASP A 781 30.76 -17.36 11.44
N THR A 782 30.28 -18.53 11.88
CA THR A 782 30.48 -19.09 13.22
C THR A 782 31.96 -19.07 13.69
N ALA A 783 32.32 -18.09 14.53
CA ALA A 783 33.68 -17.91 15.07
C ALA A 783 33.97 -18.86 16.26
N VAL A 784 33.58 -20.12 16.13
CA VAL A 784 33.66 -21.18 17.14
C VAL A 784 34.27 -22.43 16.50
N ALA A 785 35.17 -23.11 17.20
CA ALA A 785 35.87 -24.30 16.71
C ALA A 785 34.89 -25.44 16.37
N LEU A 786 35.11 -26.11 15.24
CA LEU A 786 34.27 -27.21 14.75
C LEU A 786 34.09 -28.34 15.78
N GLU A 787 35.14 -28.67 16.55
CA GLU A 787 35.08 -29.66 17.63
C GLU A 787 34.06 -29.33 18.73
N ALA A 788 33.64 -28.07 18.88
CA ALA A 788 32.62 -27.70 19.86
C ALA A 788 31.24 -28.29 19.54
N PHE A 789 30.92 -28.44 18.26
CA PHE A 789 29.66 -29.02 17.79
C PHE A 789 29.79 -30.53 17.48
N THR A 790 30.97 -30.96 17.01
CA THR A 790 31.20 -32.32 16.49
C THR A 790 31.87 -33.29 17.47
N GLY A 791 32.56 -32.79 18.51
CA GLY A 791 33.20 -33.63 19.54
C GLY A 791 34.64 -34.04 19.22
N GLU A 792 34.87 -35.33 18.99
CA GLU A 792 36.18 -35.85 18.58
C GLU A 792 36.23 -36.03 17.07
N ILE A 793 37.09 -35.27 16.40
CA ILE A 793 37.39 -35.41 14.97
C ILE A 793 38.75 -36.09 14.84
N GLU A 794 38.81 -37.20 14.10
CA GLU A 794 40.08 -37.84 13.75
C GLU A 794 40.90 -36.92 12.82
N GLY A 795 42.22 -36.84 13.03
CA GLY A 795 43.13 -35.96 12.28
C GLY A 795 43.02 -34.45 12.61
N GLY A 796 41.80 -33.91 12.70
CA GLY A 796 41.50 -32.53 13.13
C GLY A 796 41.96 -31.40 12.20
N GLY A 797 42.43 -31.72 10.99
CA GLY A 797 43.02 -30.77 10.04
C GLY A 797 42.01 -30.08 9.09
N ASP A 798 42.56 -29.39 8.08
CA ASP A 798 41.77 -28.81 6.98
C ASP A 798 41.17 -29.93 6.11
N PRO A 799 39.83 -30.03 5.96
CA PRO A 799 39.22 -31.14 5.23
C PRO A 799 39.26 -30.98 3.71
N ASP A 800 39.83 -29.89 3.16
CA ASP A 800 40.22 -29.83 1.72
C ASP A 800 41.61 -30.40 1.46
N CYS A 801 42.30 -30.93 2.48
CA CYS A 801 43.51 -31.74 2.28
C CYS A 801 43.14 -33.03 1.52
N PRO A 802 43.48 -33.17 0.23
CA PRO A 802 42.90 -34.21 -0.60
C PRO A 802 43.57 -35.56 -0.31
N GLY A 803 42.77 -36.57 0.02
CA GLY A 803 43.16 -37.92 0.46
C GLY A 803 43.91 -38.81 -0.55
N GLY A 804 44.86 -38.24 -1.30
CA GLY A 804 45.91 -38.98 -1.97
C GLY A 804 46.98 -39.49 -0.98
N PRO A 805 48.11 -40.04 -1.47
CA PRO A 805 49.12 -40.71 -0.65
C PRO A 805 50.02 -39.76 0.18
N ARG A 806 49.45 -38.64 0.68
CA ARG A 806 50.08 -37.66 1.58
C ARG A 806 49.24 -37.35 2.82
N CYS A 807 48.05 -37.94 2.95
CA CYS A 807 47.28 -37.93 4.19
C CYS A 807 47.52 -39.29 4.89
N PRO A 808 48.46 -39.40 5.85
CA PRO A 808 48.71 -40.66 6.54
C PRO A 808 47.54 -41.02 7.45
N GLY A 809 46.91 -42.17 7.21
CA GLY A 809 45.86 -42.75 8.05
C GLY A 809 46.39 -43.28 9.38
N THR A 810 46.98 -42.41 10.19
CA THR A 810 47.54 -42.71 11.51
C THR A 810 47.17 -41.60 12.50
N ASP A 811 46.84 -41.99 13.72
CA ASP A 811 46.07 -41.19 14.68
C ASP A 811 46.85 -40.06 15.39
N VAL A 812 47.44 -39.14 14.62
CA VAL A 812 48.46 -38.18 15.10
C VAL A 812 48.09 -36.74 14.75
N ILE A 813 47.28 -36.09 15.60
CA ILE A 813 46.91 -34.65 15.50
C ILE A 813 48.16 -33.74 15.50
N TYR A 814 49.24 -34.18 16.12
CA TYR A 814 50.52 -33.47 16.21
C TYR A 814 51.59 -34.08 15.28
N ALA A 815 51.29 -34.45 14.03
CA ALA A 815 52.30 -35.00 13.12
C ALA A 815 53.23 -33.92 12.54
N GLY A 816 54.54 -34.13 12.63
CA GLY A 816 55.54 -33.41 11.84
C GLY A 816 55.98 -34.22 10.61
N GLU A 817 56.32 -33.53 9.52
CA GLU A 817 57.11 -34.09 8.40
C GLU A 817 58.44 -33.36 8.27
N ASP A 818 59.36 -33.97 7.51
CA ASP A 818 60.77 -33.59 7.43
C ASP A 818 60.99 -32.09 7.11
N ALA A 819 62.00 -31.49 7.73
CA ALA A 819 62.14 -30.05 7.98
C ALA A 819 62.44 -29.19 6.72
N SER A 820 62.23 -29.73 5.52
CA SER A 820 62.43 -29.07 4.23
C SER A 820 61.14 -28.71 3.47
N SER A 821 59.96 -29.14 3.94
CA SER A 821 58.67 -28.86 3.27
C SER A 821 57.51 -28.58 4.23
N VAL A 822 57.55 -27.44 4.93
CA VAL A 822 56.56 -27.00 5.94
C VAL A 822 55.27 -26.46 5.27
N SER A 823 54.64 -27.22 4.37
CA SER A 823 53.57 -26.69 3.50
C SER A 823 52.49 -27.68 3.00
N SER A 824 52.43 -28.95 3.42
CA SER A 824 51.37 -29.86 2.88
C SER A 824 50.87 -31.05 3.73
N ALA A 825 51.22 -31.21 5.02
CA ALA A 825 50.87 -32.43 5.78
C ALA A 825 50.48 -32.28 7.28
N ALA A 826 50.60 -31.10 7.89
CA ALA A 826 50.33 -30.90 9.31
C ALA A 826 48.99 -30.20 9.59
N ASN A 827 48.32 -30.53 10.69
CA ASN A 827 47.07 -29.87 11.11
C ASN A 827 47.30 -28.35 11.30
N PRO A 828 46.58 -27.47 10.56
CA PRO A 828 46.87 -26.05 10.55
C PRO A 828 46.49 -25.32 11.84
N MET A 829 45.74 -25.92 12.77
CA MET A 829 45.41 -25.30 14.07
C MET A 829 46.49 -25.50 15.14
N ILE A 830 47.49 -26.33 14.86
CA ILE A 830 48.54 -26.65 15.83
C ILE A 830 49.66 -25.62 15.73
N ASN A 831 50.27 -25.28 16.87
CA ASN A 831 51.48 -24.47 16.89
C ASN A 831 52.68 -25.32 16.40
N PRO A 832 53.48 -24.90 15.40
CA PRO A 832 54.57 -25.74 14.86
C PRO A 832 55.64 -26.18 15.85
N LYS A 833 55.75 -25.54 17.03
CA LYS A 833 56.65 -25.97 18.12
C LYS A 833 56.15 -27.23 18.86
N TRP A 834 54.93 -27.68 18.57
CA TRP A 834 54.25 -28.83 19.21
C TRP A 834 54.05 -30.04 18.28
N TYR A 835 54.61 -30.03 17.07
CA TYR A 835 54.68 -31.25 16.25
C TYR A 835 55.51 -32.36 16.93
N ASP A 836 55.15 -33.60 16.62
CA ASP A 836 55.64 -34.91 17.10
C ASP A 836 55.47 -35.26 18.59
N TYR A 837 54.82 -34.39 19.38
CA TYR A 837 54.40 -34.72 20.75
C TYR A 837 53.15 -35.63 20.76
N GLU A 838 52.93 -36.37 21.85
CA GLU A 838 51.67 -37.12 22.02
C GLU A 838 50.48 -36.22 22.40
N LYS A 839 49.30 -36.49 21.82
CA LYS A 839 48.02 -35.79 22.08
C LYS A 839 47.82 -35.46 23.57
N LYS A 840 48.04 -36.45 24.44
CA LYS A 840 47.84 -36.39 25.91
C LYS A 840 48.59 -35.27 26.64
N LEU A 841 49.60 -34.68 25.99
CA LEU A 841 50.44 -33.60 26.55
C LEU A 841 49.85 -32.20 26.31
N GLY A 842 48.92 -32.07 25.35
CA GLY A 842 48.31 -30.81 24.97
C GLY A 842 47.32 -30.28 26.00
N SER A 843 47.15 -28.96 26.01
CA SER A 843 46.18 -28.26 26.87
C SER A 843 44.73 -28.66 26.56
N SER A 844 44.35 -28.75 25.28
CA SER A 844 43.00 -29.16 24.82
C SER A 844 42.60 -30.59 25.20
N GLU A 845 43.58 -31.44 25.50
CA GLU A 845 43.40 -32.85 25.86
C GLU A 845 43.60 -33.08 27.38
N TRP A 846 43.98 -32.04 28.14
CA TRP A 846 44.34 -32.15 29.56
C TRP A 846 43.18 -32.61 30.45
N TYR A 847 41.94 -32.25 30.08
CA TYR A 847 40.71 -32.61 30.78
C TYR A 847 40.55 -34.13 30.98
N LYS A 848 41.00 -34.94 30.01
CA LYS A 848 40.90 -36.41 30.02
C LYS A 848 41.64 -37.06 31.18
N HIS A 849 42.66 -36.39 31.72
CA HIS A 849 43.40 -36.89 32.87
C HIS A 849 42.56 -36.89 34.15
N PHE A 850 41.40 -36.24 34.17
CA PHE A 850 40.52 -36.07 35.34
C PHE A 850 39.19 -36.84 35.26
N ASP A 851 38.91 -37.58 34.19
CA ASP A 851 37.59 -38.20 33.96
C ASP A 851 37.15 -39.23 35.03
N ALA A 852 38.11 -39.83 35.73
CA ALA A 852 37.90 -40.77 36.83
C ALA A 852 38.22 -40.18 38.22
N GLU A 853 38.56 -38.89 38.30
CA GLU A 853 38.95 -38.19 39.53
C GLU A 853 37.75 -37.49 40.19
N LEU A 854 37.83 -37.29 41.51
CA LEU A 854 36.82 -36.61 42.30
C LEU A 854 37.40 -35.37 42.99
N SER A 855 36.59 -34.32 43.11
CA SER A 855 36.94 -33.09 43.83
C SER A 855 37.05 -33.30 45.35
N ILE A 856 37.52 -32.26 46.06
CA ILE A 856 37.56 -32.24 47.54
C ILE A 856 36.14 -32.05 48.09
N GLY A 857 35.35 -33.12 47.98
CA GLY A 857 33.91 -33.13 48.21
C GLY A 857 33.18 -34.31 47.54
N GLY A 858 33.85 -35.08 46.68
CA GLY A 858 33.29 -36.30 46.07
C GLY A 858 32.40 -36.08 44.84
N LYS A 859 32.30 -34.84 44.34
CA LYS A 859 31.79 -34.57 42.98
C LYS A 859 32.83 -35.05 41.94
N PRO A 860 32.46 -35.28 40.66
CA PRO A 860 33.43 -35.36 39.57
C PRO A 860 34.32 -34.11 39.53
N ASP A 861 35.61 -34.28 39.24
CA ASP A 861 36.56 -33.15 39.20
C ASP A 861 36.24 -32.18 38.05
N ALA A 862 36.04 -30.90 38.36
CA ALA A 862 35.58 -29.91 37.38
C ALA A 862 36.61 -29.63 36.26
N ARG A 863 37.90 -29.97 36.45
CA ARG A 863 38.94 -29.86 35.42
C ARG A 863 38.63 -30.73 34.18
N ARG A 864 37.81 -31.77 34.32
CA ARG A 864 37.29 -32.57 33.19
C ARG A 864 36.36 -31.78 32.25
N SER A 865 35.87 -30.61 32.65
CA SER A 865 35.02 -29.73 31.83
C SER A 865 35.81 -28.68 31.04
N LEU A 866 37.15 -28.65 31.17
CA LEU A 866 38.03 -27.71 30.49
C LEU A 866 38.39 -28.19 29.08
N THR A 867 37.36 -28.39 28.24
CA THR A 867 37.51 -28.65 26.81
C THR A 867 36.43 -27.92 26.01
N LEU A 868 36.75 -27.63 24.74
CA LEU A 868 35.75 -27.21 23.76
C LEU A 868 34.97 -28.42 23.22
N ARG A 869 35.60 -29.61 23.15
CA ARG A 869 35.07 -30.80 22.48
C ARG A 869 33.65 -31.16 22.92
N GLY A 870 32.73 -31.08 21.97
CA GLY A 870 31.34 -31.50 22.14
C GLY A 870 30.49 -30.63 23.07
N ARG A 871 30.98 -29.45 23.51
CA ARG A 871 30.24 -28.52 24.39
C ARG A 871 28.83 -28.22 23.87
N TYR A 872 28.67 -28.14 22.54
CA TYR A 872 27.43 -27.82 21.85
C TYR A 872 26.86 -28.99 21.03
N ALA A 873 27.39 -30.22 21.18
CA ALA A 873 26.90 -31.40 20.44
C ALA A 873 25.45 -31.78 20.80
N ASP A 874 24.98 -31.33 21.96
CA ASP A 874 23.61 -31.53 22.47
C ASP A 874 22.59 -30.52 21.91
N LEU A 875 22.97 -29.60 21.00
CA LEU A 875 22.06 -28.56 20.48
C LEU A 875 20.81 -29.16 19.81
N ASN A 876 20.96 -30.33 19.19
CA ASN A 876 19.85 -31.11 18.61
C ASN A 876 18.74 -31.49 19.62
N LYS A 877 19.00 -31.42 20.93
CA LYS A 877 18.01 -31.73 21.98
C LYS A 877 17.02 -30.60 22.26
N ILE A 878 17.28 -29.37 21.80
CA ILE A 878 16.38 -28.22 22.06
C ILE A 878 15.18 -28.18 21.11
N GLY A 879 15.17 -28.97 20.04
CA GLY A 879 14.08 -29.05 19.05
C GLY A 879 14.12 -28.01 17.92
N ALA A 880 15.08 -27.08 17.94
CA ALA A 880 15.28 -26.10 16.88
C ALA A 880 15.92 -26.69 15.62
N THR A 881 15.64 -26.10 14.46
CA THR A 881 16.35 -26.37 13.20
C THR A 881 17.60 -25.49 13.12
N PHE A 882 18.78 -26.10 13.03
CA PHE A 882 20.05 -25.38 12.93
C PHE A 882 20.50 -25.22 11.47
N TYR A 883 21.01 -24.04 11.14
CA TYR A 883 21.58 -23.70 9.83
C TYR A 883 23.00 -23.17 10.03
N ASN A 884 23.97 -23.68 9.26
CA ASN A 884 25.32 -23.11 9.23
C ASN A 884 25.57 -22.41 7.89
N PHE A 885 25.77 -21.10 7.95
CA PHE A 885 26.18 -20.26 6.85
C PHE A 885 27.67 -19.95 7.03
N TYR A 886 28.50 -20.68 6.29
CA TYR A 886 29.96 -20.54 6.31
C TYR A 886 30.45 -19.97 4.97
N SER A 887 31.68 -19.49 4.90
CA SER A 887 32.28 -19.04 3.65
C SER A 887 33.63 -19.73 3.40
N SER A 888 33.82 -20.24 2.19
CA SER A 888 35.16 -20.63 1.68
C SER A 888 36.01 -19.44 1.23
N GLY A 889 35.41 -18.27 1.08
CA GLY A 889 36.08 -17.01 0.75
C GLY A 889 36.71 -16.31 1.97
N GLU A 890 36.33 -16.72 3.17
CA GLU A 890 36.63 -16.08 4.46
C GLU A 890 38.08 -15.63 4.63
N GLU A 891 38.26 -14.37 5.04
CA GLU A 891 39.55 -13.78 5.36
C GLU A 891 39.83 -13.71 6.86
N VAL A 892 38.83 -13.63 7.75
CA VAL A 892 39.02 -13.54 9.21
C VAL A 892 39.05 -14.92 9.85
N LEU A 893 38.15 -15.81 9.40
CA LEU A 893 38.06 -17.21 9.81
C LEU A 893 38.84 -18.16 8.87
N GLY A 894 39.67 -17.60 7.99
CA GLY A 894 40.55 -18.33 7.07
C GLY A 894 41.68 -19.12 7.75
N THR A 895 42.23 -20.08 7.01
CA THR A 895 43.30 -20.98 7.48
C THR A 895 44.70 -20.34 7.35
N HIS A 896 45.39 -20.10 8.47
CA HIS A 896 46.78 -19.59 8.46
C HIS A 896 47.84 -20.70 8.30
N TYR A 897 48.31 -20.86 7.07
CA TYR A 897 49.51 -21.64 6.72
C TYR A 897 50.76 -20.74 6.72
N GLY A 898 51.70 -20.94 7.65
CA GLY A 898 52.95 -20.15 7.71
C GLY A 898 53.65 -20.17 9.06
N ASP A 899 54.77 -19.45 9.14
CA ASP A 899 55.50 -19.17 10.39
C ASP A 899 54.67 -18.24 11.31
N LEU A 900 54.82 -18.43 12.62
CA LEU A 900 54.16 -17.64 13.66
C LEU A 900 55.10 -16.62 14.32
N ALA A 901 56.41 -16.66 14.05
CA ALA A 901 57.41 -15.85 14.76
C ALA A 901 57.17 -14.34 14.66
N ALA A 902 56.67 -13.84 13.52
CA ALA A 902 56.31 -12.43 13.34
C ALA A 902 55.14 -12.02 14.25
N PHE A 903 54.16 -12.92 14.44
CA PHE A 903 52.96 -12.68 15.22
C PHE A 903 53.17 -12.80 16.74
N GLU A 904 54.21 -13.47 17.26
CA GLU A 904 54.43 -13.69 18.71
C GLU A 904 54.57 -12.38 19.54
N ASN A 905 54.82 -11.24 18.89
CA ASN A 905 54.90 -9.90 19.51
C ASN A 905 53.60 -9.07 19.36
N GLY A 906 52.60 -9.54 18.62
CA GLY A 906 51.29 -8.90 18.49
C GLY A 906 51.17 -7.78 17.43
N SER A 907 52.27 -7.28 16.86
CA SER A 907 52.25 -6.16 15.91
C SER A 907 51.55 -6.49 14.58
N GLU A 908 51.83 -7.66 14.01
CA GLU A 908 51.38 -8.03 12.65
C GLU A 908 49.86 -8.20 12.55
N PHE A 909 49.15 -8.49 13.66
CA PHE A 909 47.69 -8.53 13.70
C PHE A 909 47.04 -7.20 13.29
N VAL A 910 47.74 -6.07 13.51
CA VAL A 910 47.29 -4.73 13.11
C VAL A 910 47.59 -4.46 11.64
N VAL A 911 48.63 -5.10 11.08
CA VAL A 911 49.13 -4.85 9.72
C VAL A 911 48.36 -5.65 8.67
N ASP A 912 48.04 -6.92 8.94
CA ASP A 912 47.27 -7.79 8.02
C ASP A 912 45.74 -7.62 8.19
N GLY A 913 45.29 -6.52 8.81
CA GLY A 913 43.88 -6.10 8.84
C GLY A 913 42.89 -7.08 9.50
N GLY A 914 43.36 -7.93 10.42
CA GLY A 914 42.53 -8.99 11.02
C GLY A 914 42.42 -10.28 10.20
N ARG A 915 43.18 -10.42 9.11
CA ARG A 915 43.22 -11.63 8.30
C ARG A 915 43.75 -12.84 9.09
N ASN A 916 43.06 -13.97 8.94
CA ASN A 916 43.20 -15.23 9.69
C ASN A 916 43.22 -15.03 11.22
N ALA A 917 42.69 -13.91 11.75
CA ALA A 917 42.90 -13.52 13.13
C ALA A 917 42.46 -14.59 14.11
N TRP A 918 41.31 -15.24 13.89
CA TRP A 918 40.81 -16.31 14.75
C TRP A 918 41.82 -17.46 14.84
N THR A 919 42.23 -17.99 13.69
CA THR A 919 43.22 -19.07 13.56
C THR A 919 44.55 -18.70 14.20
N LEU A 920 45.00 -17.44 14.03
CA LEU A 920 46.23 -16.93 14.64
C LEU A 920 46.13 -16.79 16.16
N GLN A 921 45.02 -16.28 16.72
CA GLN A 921 44.86 -16.13 18.18
C GLN A 921 44.88 -17.51 18.84
N GLU A 922 44.17 -18.49 18.29
CA GLU A 922 44.14 -19.86 18.83
C GLU A 922 45.51 -20.55 18.78
N LYS A 923 46.23 -20.44 17.65
CA LYS A 923 47.60 -20.96 17.48
C LYS A 923 48.66 -20.29 18.36
N LEU A 924 48.33 -19.14 18.96
CA LEU A 924 49.23 -18.35 19.79
C LEU A 924 48.84 -18.29 21.28
N LYS A 925 47.82 -19.04 21.70
CA LYS A 925 47.51 -19.18 23.15
C LYS A 925 48.73 -19.64 23.92
N GLY A 926 48.99 -19.01 25.07
CA GLY A 926 50.20 -19.18 25.87
C GLY A 926 51.48 -18.54 25.33
N ARG A 927 51.57 -18.13 24.05
CA ARG A 927 52.83 -17.69 23.43
C ARG A 927 53.12 -16.20 23.59
N MET A 928 52.12 -15.37 23.85
CA MET A 928 52.21 -13.92 23.69
C MET A 928 52.89 -13.23 24.88
N TRP A 929 53.84 -12.33 24.62
CA TRP A 929 54.64 -11.69 25.68
C TRP A 929 53.80 -10.87 26.68
N PHE A 930 52.83 -10.09 26.20
CA PHE A 930 51.99 -9.20 27.01
C PHE A 930 50.49 -9.57 26.99
N GLY A 931 50.12 -10.73 26.46
CA GLY A 931 48.70 -11.09 26.32
C GLY A 931 47.92 -10.23 25.30
N LEU A 932 48.62 -9.66 24.30
CA LEU A 932 48.05 -8.98 23.13
C LEU A 932 47.91 -10.01 22.00
N GLY A 933 46.78 -10.06 21.29
CA GLY A 933 46.57 -10.95 20.13
C GLY A 933 46.39 -12.43 20.46
N SER A 934 46.75 -12.85 21.68
CA SER A 934 46.34 -14.10 22.35
C SER A 934 46.83 -14.09 23.81
N SER A 935 46.65 -15.20 24.55
CA SER A 935 47.05 -15.33 25.95
C SER A 935 48.56 -15.53 26.17
N ASN A 936 49.02 -15.26 27.39
CA ASN A 936 50.39 -15.50 27.86
C ASN A 936 50.51 -16.70 28.83
N TYR A 937 49.45 -17.53 28.92
CA TYR A 937 49.41 -18.77 29.70
C TYR A 937 48.51 -19.82 29.02
N GLY A 938 48.62 -21.07 29.43
CA GLY A 938 47.96 -22.20 28.80
C GLY A 938 48.52 -22.52 27.41
N GLY A 939 47.64 -23.03 26.54
CA GLY A 939 47.86 -23.17 25.10
C GLY A 939 49.13 -23.94 24.75
N TRP A 940 50.01 -23.25 24.03
CA TRP A 940 51.23 -23.76 23.40
C TRP A 940 52.51 -23.29 24.11
N SER A 941 52.39 -22.76 25.33
CA SER A 941 53.55 -22.50 26.21
C SER A 941 54.05 -23.79 26.83
N PHE A 942 55.37 -23.96 27.06
CA PHE A 942 55.91 -25.11 27.79
C PHE A 942 56.08 -24.79 29.27
N ALA A 943 55.83 -25.76 30.16
CA ALA A 943 55.79 -25.54 31.60
C ALA A 943 57.13 -25.16 32.25
N SER A 944 58.27 -25.54 31.65
CA SER A 944 59.61 -25.22 32.14
C SER A 944 60.65 -25.39 31.02
N PRO A 945 61.77 -24.64 31.03
CA PRO A 945 62.91 -24.90 30.16
C PRO A 945 63.51 -26.28 30.47
N TYR A 946 63.82 -27.07 29.44
CA TYR A 946 64.40 -28.39 29.64
C TYR A 946 65.83 -28.30 30.21
N VAL A 947 66.05 -28.93 31.36
CA VAL A 947 67.34 -28.92 32.06
C VAL A 947 68.17 -30.13 31.66
N VAL A 948 69.33 -29.90 31.06
CA VAL A 948 70.38 -30.91 30.87
C VAL A 948 71.40 -30.76 31.99
N VAL A 949 71.60 -31.81 32.78
CA VAL A 949 72.75 -31.91 33.70
C VAL A 949 73.87 -32.66 32.97
N THR A 950 75.00 -32.00 32.75
CA THR A 950 76.17 -32.63 32.12
C THR A 950 76.81 -33.66 33.05
N SER A 951 77.68 -34.52 32.51
CA SER A 951 78.51 -35.45 33.30
C SER A 951 79.49 -34.76 34.26
N THR A 952 79.66 -33.44 34.17
CA THR A 952 80.43 -32.60 35.11
C THR A 952 79.55 -31.95 36.19
N GLY A 953 78.26 -32.27 36.27
CA GLY A 953 77.31 -31.68 37.20
C GLY A 953 76.86 -30.25 36.83
N THR A 954 77.14 -29.81 35.60
CA THR A 954 76.77 -28.47 35.14
C THR A 954 75.31 -28.46 34.70
N ILE A 955 74.50 -27.59 35.32
CA ILE A 955 73.09 -27.38 34.98
C ILE A 955 73.01 -26.44 33.77
N SER A 956 72.58 -26.96 32.62
CA SER A 956 72.28 -26.18 31.42
C SER A 956 70.76 -26.10 31.22
N TYR A 957 70.21 -24.91 31.46
CA TYR A 957 68.84 -24.58 31.06
C TYR A 957 68.81 -24.39 29.54
N LEU A 958 68.15 -25.28 28.82
CA LEU A 958 67.80 -25.06 27.43
C LEU A 958 66.44 -24.37 27.40
N ASN A 959 66.32 -23.23 26.72
CA ASN A 959 65.02 -22.56 26.48
C ASN A 959 64.17 -23.31 25.42
N ASN A 960 64.34 -24.63 25.37
CA ASN A 960 63.71 -25.56 24.45
C ASN A 960 62.81 -26.49 25.25
N ALA A 961 61.83 -27.09 24.56
CA ALA A 961 60.95 -28.10 25.14
C ALA A 961 61.70 -29.39 25.53
N MET A 962 61.06 -30.21 26.37
CA MET A 962 61.57 -31.53 26.76
C MET A 962 61.61 -32.46 25.53
N PRO A 963 62.70 -33.21 25.28
CA PRO A 963 62.80 -34.10 24.13
C PRO A 963 61.61 -35.08 24.04
N LEU A 964 61.07 -35.24 22.81
CA LEU A 964 59.91 -36.09 22.49
C LEU A 964 59.91 -37.44 23.21
N ALA A 965 61.04 -38.16 23.12
CA ALA A 965 61.21 -39.49 23.71
C ALA A 965 61.11 -39.54 25.25
N ILE A 966 61.17 -38.40 25.93
CA ILE A 966 60.99 -38.27 27.39
C ILE A 966 59.59 -37.70 27.69
N ALA A 967 59.19 -36.63 26.98
CA ALA A 967 57.88 -35.99 27.16
C ALA A 967 56.72 -36.99 26.92
N ASN A 968 56.82 -37.80 25.87
CA ASN A 968 55.82 -38.79 25.51
C ASN A 968 55.75 -39.96 26.53
N GLN A 969 56.71 -40.09 27.47
CA GLN A 969 56.64 -41.09 28.55
C GLN A 969 55.89 -40.60 29.81
N LEU A 970 55.45 -39.34 29.86
CA LEU A 970 54.72 -38.79 31.01
C LEU A 970 53.36 -39.49 31.21
N THR A 971 53.06 -39.86 32.46
CA THR A 971 51.81 -40.53 32.85
C THR A 971 50.70 -39.53 33.20
N PRO A 972 49.41 -39.91 33.10
CA PRO A 972 48.28 -39.05 33.48
C PRO A 972 48.41 -38.45 34.88
N THR A 973 48.87 -39.22 35.87
CA THR A 973 49.06 -38.75 37.25
C THR A 973 50.13 -37.65 37.33
N GLN A 974 51.23 -37.76 36.58
CA GLN A 974 52.24 -36.70 36.50
C GLN A 974 51.66 -35.46 35.82
N LEU A 975 50.92 -35.64 34.72
CA LEU A 975 50.32 -34.55 33.94
C LEU A 975 49.21 -33.79 34.70
N ARG A 976 48.53 -34.42 35.68
CA ARG A 976 47.61 -33.75 36.61
C ARG A 976 48.33 -32.79 37.57
N THR A 977 49.51 -33.17 38.08
CA THR A 977 50.29 -32.38 39.05
C THR A 977 51.30 -31.43 38.42
N GLN A 978 51.74 -31.72 37.19
CA GLN A 978 52.69 -30.94 36.42
C GLN A 978 52.37 -31.12 34.92
N PRO A 979 51.44 -30.32 34.36
CA PRO A 979 51.16 -30.36 32.93
C PRO A 979 52.41 -30.05 32.12
N PHE A 980 52.42 -30.51 30.86
CA PHE A 980 53.52 -30.21 29.94
C PHE A 980 53.49 -28.75 29.45
N PHE A 981 52.31 -28.14 29.44
CA PHE A 981 52.10 -26.74 29.06
C PHE A 981 52.16 -25.76 30.26
N GLY A 982 52.52 -24.51 30.00
CA GLY A 982 52.71 -23.49 31.03
C GLY A 982 51.41 -22.90 31.57
N LEU A 983 51.07 -23.21 32.83
CA LEU A 983 49.84 -22.71 33.45
C LEU A 983 49.82 -21.21 33.77
N GLY A 984 50.99 -20.58 33.99
CA GLY A 984 51.08 -19.14 34.29
C GLY A 984 50.15 -18.71 35.43
N GLN A 985 49.20 -17.82 35.13
CA GLN A 985 48.17 -17.36 36.09
C GLN A 985 47.23 -18.48 36.57
N ALA A 986 47.02 -19.52 35.77
CA ALA A 986 46.20 -20.67 36.11
C ALA A 986 46.96 -21.76 36.91
N SER A 987 48.10 -21.41 37.52
CA SER A 987 48.88 -22.32 38.36
C SER A 987 48.13 -22.97 39.54
N PRO A 988 47.07 -22.40 40.14
CA PRO A 988 46.25 -23.10 41.14
C PRO A 988 45.58 -24.39 40.62
N LEU A 989 45.51 -24.62 39.30
CA LEU A 989 44.90 -25.81 38.71
C LEU A 989 45.60 -27.13 39.05
N THR A 990 46.87 -27.13 39.49
CA THR A 990 47.58 -28.35 39.92
C THR A 990 47.41 -28.64 41.42
N GLU A 991 46.97 -27.66 42.20
CA GLU A 991 46.99 -27.71 43.67
C GLU A 991 45.77 -28.44 44.26
N PRO A 992 45.83 -28.85 45.54
CA PRO A 992 44.65 -29.30 46.28
C PRO A 992 43.59 -28.17 46.34
N GLY A 993 42.48 -28.37 45.63
CA GLY A 993 41.44 -27.34 45.41
C GLY A 993 41.34 -26.85 43.95
N GLY A 994 42.25 -27.28 43.06
CA GLY A 994 42.25 -26.91 41.64
C GLY A 994 40.98 -27.30 40.86
N SER A 995 40.18 -28.26 41.35
CA SER A 995 38.82 -28.53 40.83
C SER A 995 37.90 -27.33 41.06
N ASP A 996 37.78 -26.86 42.30
CA ASP A 996 36.84 -25.80 42.67
C ASP A 996 37.25 -24.46 42.04
N TRP A 997 38.57 -24.24 41.89
CA TRP A 997 39.11 -23.12 41.12
C TRP A 997 38.78 -23.23 39.63
N ALA A 998 38.80 -24.44 39.04
CA ALA A 998 38.36 -24.68 37.66
C ALA A 998 36.84 -24.51 37.46
N GLU A 999 36.02 -24.86 38.46
CA GLU A 999 34.56 -24.64 38.46
C GLU A 999 34.26 -23.13 38.39
N ILE A 1000 34.98 -22.32 39.18
CA ILE A 1000 34.82 -20.85 39.23
C ILE A 1000 35.38 -20.13 37.98
N HIS A 1001 36.51 -20.58 37.43
CA HIS A 1001 37.21 -19.90 36.32
C HIS A 1001 37.01 -20.60 34.97
N ARG A 1002 36.04 -21.52 34.84
CA ARG A 1002 35.81 -22.38 33.67
C ARG A 1002 35.87 -21.62 32.34
N ASP A 1003 35.09 -20.55 32.22
CA ASP A 1003 34.95 -19.83 30.96
C ASP A 1003 36.18 -18.95 30.64
N GLN A 1004 36.92 -18.48 31.65
CA GLN A 1004 38.24 -17.86 31.46
C GLN A 1004 39.24 -18.88 30.91
N LEU A 1005 39.28 -20.08 31.47
CA LEU A 1005 40.21 -21.12 31.07
C LEU A 1005 39.92 -21.64 29.66
N LEU A 1006 38.65 -21.81 29.31
CA LEU A 1006 38.24 -22.23 27.97
C LEU A 1006 38.56 -21.16 26.92
N ALA A 1007 38.28 -19.90 27.22
CA ALA A 1007 38.54 -18.82 26.27
C ALA A 1007 40.03 -18.49 26.13
N GLU A 1008 40.82 -18.54 27.21
CA GLU A 1008 42.20 -18.06 27.24
C GLU A 1008 43.28 -19.15 27.29
N ALA A 1009 43.04 -20.26 28.00
CA ALA A 1009 44.07 -21.28 28.27
C ALA A 1009 43.92 -22.56 27.42
N ILE A 1010 42.73 -22.86 26.90
CA ILE A 1010 42.47 -24.00 26.01
C ILE A 1010 42.43 -23.52 24.55
N PRO A 1011 43.30 -24.04 23.66
CA PRO A 1011 43.25 -23.71 22.24
C PRO A 1011 42.33 -24.66 21.47
N ALA A 1012 41.66 -24.11 20.45
CA ALA A 1012 41.03 -24.89 19.40
C ALA A 1012 42.08 -25.69 18.61
N ILE A 1013 41.76 -26.95 18.30
CA ILE A 1013 42.59 -27.85 17.49
C ILE A 1013 41.89 -28.31 16.20
N THR A 1014 40.78 -27.64 15.86
CA THR A 1014 40.02 -27.74 14.61
C THR A 1014 39.66 -26.34 14.08
N LEU A 1015 39.51 -26.19 12.77
CA LEU A 1015 39.15 -24.92 12.12
C LEU A 1015 37.81 -24.32 12.63
N PRO A 1016 37.57 -23.01 12.41
CA PRO A 1016 36.31 -22.38 12.82
C PRO A 1016 35.16 -22.83 11.91
N SER A 1017 33.97 -22.92 12.50
CA SER A 1017 32.78 -23.46 11.85
C SER A 1017 32.11 -22.49 10.86
N GLY A 1018 32.53 -21.23 10.82
CA GLY A 1018 32.16 -20.24 9.80
C GLY A 1018 33.17 -20.12 8.66
N GLY A 1019 34.40 -20.58 8.87
CA GLY A 1019 35.43 -20.65 7.82
C GLY A 1019 35.43 -22.01 7.11
N PRO A 1020 36.58 -22.46 6.57
CA PRO A 1020 36.68 -23.72 5.83
C PRO A 1020 36.31 -24.99 6.63
N GLY A 1021 36.30 -24.93 7.97
CA GLY A 1021 35.78 -26.02 8.81
C GLY A 1021 34.26 -26.18 8.79
N GLY A 1022 33.51 -25.15 8.36
CA GLY A 1022 32.05 -25.12 8.41
C GLY A 1022 31.33 -26.16 7.57
N LYS A 1023 32.00 -26.70 6.54
CA LYS A 1023 31.49 -27.76 5.67
C LYS A 1023 31.41 -29.14 6.36
N ASP A 1024 32.19 -29.34 7.42
CA ASP A 1024 32.29 -30.60 8.19
C ASP A 1024 31.40 -30.59 9.46
N MET A 1025 30.55 -29.57 9.64
CA MET A 1025 29.51 -29.54 10.68
C MET A 1025 28.58 -30.75 10.54
N ASP A 1026 28.63 -31.71 11.48
CA ASP A 1026 28.05 -33.06 11.31
C ASP A 1026 26.62 -33.01 10.77
N ILE A 1027 26.41 -33.77 9.70
CA ILE A 1027 25.21 -33.85 8.87
C ILE A 1027 23.94 -34.17 9.69
N LYS A 1028 24.10 -34.65 10.94
CA LYS A 1028 23.01 -34.92 11.90
C LYS A 1028 22.50 -33.71 12.68
N LEU A 1029 23.31 -32.69 12.96
CA LEU A 1029 22.86 -31.51 13.73
C LEU A 1029 22.12 -30.52 12.82
N PHE A 1030 22.53 -30.42 11.57
CA PHE A 1030 22.02 -29.45 10.60
C PHE A 1030 21.06 -30.05 9.55
N ASP A 1031 20.95 -31.39 9.44
CA ASP A 1031 20.24 -32.13 8.37
C ASP A 1031 20.30 -31.45 6.99
N LYS A 1032 21.54 -31.29 6.50
CA LYS A 1032 21.90 -30.67 5.21
C LYS A 1032 21.72 -29.14 5.13
N ASN A 1033 21.32 -28.45 6.20
CA ASN A 1033 21.30 -26.98 6.27
C ASN A 1033 22.71 -26.38 6.50
N VAL A 1034 23.70 -26.82 5.71
CA VAL A 1034 25.08 -26.34 5.75
C VAL A 1034 25.38 -25.73 4.38
N PHE A 1035 25.58 -24.42 4.32
CA PHE A 1035 25.63 -23.65 3.08
C PHE A 1035 26.92 -22.84 2.99
N ASN A 1036 27.64 -22.99 1.88
CA ASN A 1036 28.73 -22.08 1.52
C ASN A 1036 28.16 -20.80 0.92
N MET A 1037 28.25 -19.68 1.62
CA MET A 1037 27.69 -18.39 1.18
C MET A 1037 28.31 -17.92 -0.14
N GLN A 1038 29.62 -18.15 -0.29
CA GLN A 1038 30.41 -17.88 -1.51
C GLN A 1038 29.76 -18.45 -2.77
N ASP A 1039 29.30 -19.70 -2.70
CA ASP A 1039 28.79 -20.47 -3.84
C ASP A 1039 27.26 -20.36 -3.99
N THR A 1040 26.55 -20.12 -2.88
CA THR A 1040 25.09 -20.29 -2.81
C THR A 1040 24.33 -18.96 -2.90
N PHE A 1041 24.83 -17.89 -2.27
CA PHE A 1041 24.05 -16.67 -2.02
C PHE A 1041 24.56 -15.41 -2.73
N THR A 1042 25.64 -15.53 -3.51
CA THR A 1042 26.16 -14.42 -4.31
C THR A 1042 25.28 -14.10 -5.52
N SER A 1043 25.26 -12.83 -5.94
CA SER A 1043 24.55 -12.38 -7.16
C SER A 1043 25.41 -11.41 -7.97
N GLY A 1044 26.63 -11.86 -8.31
CA GLY A 1044 27.69 -10.99 -8.79
C GLY A 1044 28.50 -10.39 -7.63
N TRP A 1045 29.30 -9.37 -7.92
CA TRP A 1045 30.12 -8.66 -6.93
C TRP A 1045 30.31 -7.18 -7.32
N PRO A 1046 30.57 -6.27 -6.36
CA PRO A 1046 30.94 -4.89 -6.64
C PRO A 1046 32.12 -4.77 -7.61
N GLN A 1047 32.10 -3.76 -8.48
CA GLN A 1047 33.13 -3.51 -9.47
C GLN A 1047 34.50 -3.34 -8.81
N VAL A 1048 34.55 -2.64 -7.68
CA VAL A 1048 35.77 -2.46 -6.87
C VAL A 1048 36.37 -3.77 -6.34
N ARG A 1049 35.58 -4.85 -6.23
CA ARG A 1049 36.06 -6.21 -5.87
C ARG A 1049 36.56 -6.97 -7.11
N ILE A 1050 35.86 -6.81 -8.24
CA ILE A 1050 36.24 -7.39 -9.55
C ILE A 1050 37.58 -6.80 -10.04
N ASP A 1051 37.73 -5.48 -10.02
CA ASP A 1051 38.93 -4.77 -10.47
C ASP A 1051 40.18 -5.11 -9.63
N LYS A 1052 39.98 -5.49 -8.36
CA LYS A 1052 41.03 -5.97 -7.44
C LYS A 1052 41.28 -7.49 -7.54
N GLY A 1053 40.46 -8.23 -8.29
CA GLY A 1053 40.53 -9.69 -8.40
C GLY A 1053 40.17 -10.44 -7.12
N ASP A 1054 39.39 -9.84 -6.22
CA ASP A 1054 39.10 -10.37 -4.87
C ASP A 1054 37.58 -10.54 -4.64
N THR A 1055 36.95 -11.39 -5.47
CA THR A 1055 35.52 -11.73 -5.46
C THR A 1055 35.15 -12.80 -4.42
N ARG A 1056 35.83 -12.78 -3.27
CA ARG A 1056 35.59 -13.70 -2.14
C ARG A 1056 34.54 -13.15 -1.17
N TRP A 1057 33.66 -14.00 -0.64
CA TRP A 1057 32.77 -13.60 0.46
C TRP A 1057 33.56 -13.47 1.77
N LYS A 1058 33.63 -12.25 2.29
CA LYS A 1058 34.36 -11.87 3.51
C LYS A 1058 33.49 -11.83 4.76
N HIS A 1059 34.12 -11.85 5.92
CA HIS A 1059 33.48 -11.93 7.24
C HIS A 1059 32.38 -10.89 7.50
N SER A 1060 32.47 -9.69 6.90
CA SER A 1060 31.48 -8.62 7.05
C SER A 1060 30.69 -8.32 5.76
N ASP A 1061 30.88 -9.07 4.67
CA ASP A 1061 30.18 -8.79 3.39
C ASP A 1061 28.65 -8.94 3.51
N LEU A 1062 28.15 -9.67 4.52
CA LEU A 1062 26.72 -9.76 4.88
C LEU A 1062 26.06 -8.37 5.11
N ARG A 1063 26.86 -7.39 5.55
CA ARG A 1063 26.49 -6.00 5.78
C ARG A 1063 27.20 -5.06 4.79
N ASN A 1064 28.53 -5.10 4.77
CA ASN A 1064 29.39 -4.16 4.07
C ASN A 1064 29.30 -4.20 2.53
N VAL A 1065 28.63 -5.20 1.94
CA VAL A 1065 28.35 -5.24 0.50
C VAL A 1065 26.86 -5.02 0.29
N ALA A 1066 26.50 -4.14 -0.65
CA ALA A 1066 25.12 -3.79 -0.96
C ALA A 1066 24.20 -5.01 -1.19
N TYR A 1067 22.96 -4.89 -0.70
CA TYR A 1067 21.95 -5.96 -0.64
C TYR A 1067 21.82 -6.77 -1.93
N LEU A 1068 21.86 -6.13 -3.11
CA LEU A 1068 21.69 -6.78 -4.41
C LEU A 1068 22.68 -7.94 -4.69
N TYR A 1069 23.86 -7.92 -4.07
CA TYR A 1069 24.87 -8.97 -4.24
C TYR A 1069 24.67 -10.16 -3.30
N VAL A 1070 23.86 -10.00 -2.23
CA VAL A 1070 23.77 -10.94 -1.10
C VAL A 1070 22.33 -11.32 -0.71
N TYR A 1071 21.29 -10.68 -1.28
CA TYR A 1071 19.87 -10.82 -0.90
C TYR A 1071 19.37 -12.26 -0.75
N LYS A 1072 19.97 -13.20 -1.50
CA LYS A 1072 19.60 -14.62 -1.51
C LYS A 1072 19.74 -15.29 -0.14
N ILE A 1073 20.65 -14.83 0.73
CA ILE A 1073 20.74 -15.34 2.11
C ILE A 1073 19.58 -14.85 2.98
N PHE A 1074 19.17 -13.59 2.81
CA PHE A 1074 18.08 -12.97 3.54
C PHE A 1074 16.73 -13.59 3.13
N LYS A 1075 16.49 -13.77 1.82
CA LYS A 1075 15.37 -14.55 1.29
C LYS A 1075 15.41 -16.01 1.79
N LYS A 1076 16.58 -16.65 1.85
CA LYS A 1076 16.71 -18.00 2.46
C LYS A 1076 16.34 -18.01 3.93
N MET A 1077 16.70 -17.01 4.73
CA MET A 1077 16.30 -16.92 6.14
C MET A 1077 14.79 -16.73 6.29
N ALA A 1078 14.19 -15.74 5.63
CA ALA A 1078 12.75 -15.46 5.68
C ALA A 1078 11.90 -16.68 5.26
N ASN A 1079 12.15 -17.25 4.07
CA ASN A 1079 11.46 -18.46 3.60
C ASN A 1079 11.66 -19.68 4.53
N SER A 1080 12.74 -19.75 5.33
CA SER A 1080 12.97 -20.85 6.28
C SER A 1080 12.18 -20.72 7.57
N MET A 1081 11.55 -19.57 7.83
CA MET A 1081 10.66 -19.41 9.00
C MET A 1081 9.29 -20.05 8.77
N GLY A 1082 8.84 -20.17 7.52
CA GLY A 1082 7.48 -20.62 7.19
C GLY A 1082 6.64 -19.55 6.49
N VAL A 1083 7.24 -18.43 6.08
CA VAL A 1083 6.66 -17.49 5.12
C VAL A 1083 6.48 -18.21 3.78
N THR A 1084 5.31 -18.80 3.57
CA THR A 1084 4.90 -19.41 2.30
C THR A 1084 4.19 -18.38 1.43
N GLN A 1085 4.84 -18.03 0.33
CA GLN A 1085 4.22 -17.77 -0.97
C GLN A 1085 4.73 -18.88 -1.92
#